data_AF-A0A924MR34-F1
#
_entry.id   AF-A0A924MR34-F1
#
_cell.length_a   1.000
_cell.length_b   1.000
_cell.length_c   1.000
_cell.angle_alpha   90.00
_cell.angle_beta   90.00
_cell.angle_gamma   90.00
#
_symmetry.space_group_name_H-M   'P 1'
#
loop_
_entity.id
_entity.type
_entity.pdbx_description
1 polymer ?
#
loop_
_entity_poly.entity_id
_entity_poly.type
_entity_poly.pdbx_seq_one_letter_code
_entity_poly.pdbx_strand_id
1 'polypeptide(L)'
;VAALRTDQVAALTTADVRALGIAALDALSTAQFGALTTAQLAALSTAQVAGLLTSQMAALRTGQLNALTSTQFAALTPAEAAALTSAQLNALQSQDLAALSTSAIRALDTAGISALSGTEVGWLTTAQVGALTTAQVAAFTTDQIAHLSTGAIVALGSANVAALGTDMLAALTTAQVQALSTTEVGALTSTQVASLDNAHLDALSSRQFAALSTSAIAALTTDQVANLPTADIAALTTAQFQAPPPADVGAPTSAEILALTTAQFGALTSTQVVAIATDVVHALSTGDVHALATATLAAMTTAQIQAFGTDQIAALSTAQVAALGTSQIVALSTQDLAVFTSTQFHALTATQFSALTTDQFSNLSTSVIAGLTTTQIIAMSTDDLAAMTTAQIQALTTADLHVFSMDQVSALTGAQISALTDPQIHALVGVSPVVLDLNGDGISTTSAAHGVTYDLLGGGHASKTGWTSTTDGLLAIDLNHNGKIDDGTELFGVGTRLADGSRAANGYQAMAQYDSNGDGRLTAADAHFKDLVVWVDANHDGKTEAGELKTLTELGITSLDLHGLAGTASDHGNLLGLTSSYTTSDGATHAMADVWFAQGSSGSSSSTTTSPALSDGLAQPAADLLASSSSSSDATTTPVHSSADLHMHAAMLHGLRALGDEEAGRSGPLI
;
A
#
# COMPACT_ATOMS: atom_id res chain seq x y z
N VAL A 1 -28.63 64.98 -57.64
CA VAL A 1 -29.42 63.74 -57.41
C VAL A 1 -30.50 63.90 -56.35
N ALA A 2 -30.25 64.59 -55.22
CA ALA A 2 -31.25 64.80 -54.16
C ALA A 2 -32.58 65.46 -54.61
N ALA A 3 -32.59 66.22 -55.72
CA ALA A 3 -33.79 66.85 -56.27
C ALA A 3 -34.64 65.93 -57.18
N LEU A 4 -34.19 64.70 -57.47
CA LEU A 4 -34.91 63.77 -58.34
C LEU A 4 -36.13 63.17 -57.63
N ARG A 5 -37.22 62.92 -58.33
CA ARG A 5 -38.33 62.11 -57.80
C ARG A 5 -38.01 60.62 -57.88
N THR A 6 -38.74 59.78 -57.15
CA THR A 6 -38.51 58.32 -57.09
C THR A 6 -38.63 57.64 -58.46
N ASP A 7 -39.58 58.06 -59.29
CA ASP A 7 -39.76 57.62 -60.68
C ASP A 7 -38.56 58.00 -61.56
N GLN A 8 -37.98 59.17 -61.36
CA GLN A 8 -36.79 59.62 -62.08
C GLN A 8 -35.54 58.86 -61.66
N VAL A 9 -35.42 58.50 -60.38
CA VAL A 9 -34.32 57.63 -59.89
C VAL A 9 -34.45 56.22 -60.47
N ALA A 10 -35.65 55.66 -60.50
CA ALA A 10 -35.91 54.36 -61.12
C ALA A 10 -35.62 54.34 -62.63
N ALA A 11 -35.75 55.49 -63.32
CA ALA A 11 -35.48 55.63 -64.75
C ALA A 11 -34.00 55.79 -65.12
N LEU A 12 -33.08 55.94 -64.15
CA LEU A 12 -31.64 55.98 -64.42
C LEU A 12 -31.16 54.67 -65.07
N THR A 13 -30.15 54.72 -65.93
CA THR A 13 -29.53 53.49 -66.43
C THR A 13 -28.57 52.90 -65.38
N THR A 14 -28.20 51.63 -65.53
CA THR A 14 -27.16 51.01 -64.68
C THR A 14 -25.81 51.74 -64.80
N ALA A 15 -25.51 52.30 -65.98
CA ALA A 15 -24.33 53.13 -66.20
C ALA A 15 -24.42 54.47 -65.44
N ASP A 16 -25.59 55.11 -65.43
CA ASP A 16 -25.80 56.35 -64.67
C ASP A 16 -25.60 56.13 -63.17
N VAL A 17 -26.18 55.05 -62.63
CA VAL A 17 -26.05 54.70 -61.21
C VAL A 17 -24.61 54.35 -60.85
N ARG A 18 -23.90 53.60 -61.71
CA ARG A 18 -22.48 53.30 -61.52
C ARG A 18 -21.59 54.55 -61.60
N ALA A 19 -21.99 55.57 -62.36
CA ALA A 19 -21.26 56.84 -62.45
C ALA A 19 -21.50 57.78 -61.25
N LEU A 20 -22.48 57.49 -60.38
CA LEU A 20 -22.70 58.28 -59.16
C LEU A 20 -21.55 58.09 -58.16
N GLY A 21 -20.90 59.18 -57.76
CA GLY A 21 -19.97 59.14 -56.62
C GLY A 21 -20.70 58.83 -55.30
N ILE A 22 -19.94 58.39 -54.29
CA ILE A 22 -20.48 58.04 -52.95
C ILE A 22 -21.33 59.18 -52.38
N ALA A 23 -20.81 60.42 -52.37
CA ALA A 23 -21.56 61.58 -51.87
C ALA A 23 -22.91 61.83 -52.59
N ALA A 24 -23.03 61.41 -53.85
CA ALA A 24 -24.28 61.51 -54.59
C ALA A 24 -25.25 60.39 -54.16
N LEU A 25 -24.77 59.17 -53.95
CA LEU A 25 -25.56 58.08 -53.39
C LEU A 25 -26.04 58.42 -51.97
N ASP A 26 -25.17 58.96 -51.11
CA ASP A 26 -25.51 59.37 -49.75
C ASP A 26 -26.58 60.46 -49.70
N ALA A 27 -26.57 61.36 -50.70
CA ALA A 27 -27.53 62.45 -50.81
C ALA A 27 -28.94 61.99 -51.24
N LEU A 28 -29.13 60.71 -51.60
CA LEU A 28 -30.45 60.14 -51.86
C LEU A 28 -31.17 59.85 -50.54
N SER A 29 -32.40 60.37 -50.40
CA SER A 29 -33.31 59.96 -49.34
C SER A 29 -33.58 58.45 -49.40
N THR A 30 -33.99 57.84 -48.28
CA THR A 30 -34.34 56.41 -48.22
C THR A 30 -35.44 56.03 -49.23
N ALA A 31 -36.38 56.93 -49.52
CA ALA A 31 -37.41 56.73 -50.53
C ALA A 31 -36.85 56.73 -51.97
N GLN A 32 -35.93 57.66 -52.28
CA GLN A 32 -35.23 57.71 -53.57
C GLN A 32 -34.32 56.48 -53.75
N PHE A 33 -33.55 56.14 -52.73
CA PHE A 33 -32.67 54.98 -52.74
C PHE A 33 -33.46 53.67 -52.89
N GLY A 34 -34.55 53.53 -52.12
CA GLY A 34 -35.48 52.41 -52.24
C GLY A 34 -36.27 52.34 -53.56
N ALA A 35 -36.18 53.36 -54.42
CA ALA A 35 -36.74 53.33 -55.77
C ALA A 35 -35.76 52.76 -56.82
N LEU A 36 -34.49 52.53 -56.46
CA LEU A 36 -33.55 51.86 -57.35
C LEU A 36 -34.02 50.44 -57.68
N THR A 37 -33.96 50.09 -58.95
CA THR A 37 -34.23 48.75 -59.46
C THR A 37 -33.15 47.76 -59.03
N THR A 38 -33.47 46.48 -59.06
CA THR A 38 -32.51 45.39 -58.76
C THR A 38 -31.29 45.43 -59.69
N ALA A 39 -31.49 45.72 -60.98
CA ALA A 39 -30.40 45.85 -61.95
C ALA A 39 -29.47 47.05 -61.66
N GLN A 40 -30.02 48.16 -61.18
CA GLN A 40 -29.23 49.33 -60.78
C GLN A 40 -28.39 49.05 -59.53
N LEU A 41 -28.95 48.35 -58.54
CA LEU A 41 -28.22 47.95 -57.32
C LEU A 41 -27.10 46.95 -57.64
N ALA A 42 -27.37 45.96 -58.48
CA ALA A 42 -26.36 45.00 -58.95
C ALA A 42 -25.20 45.66 -59.72
N ALA A 43 -25.42 46.85 -60.30
CA ALA A 43 -24.42 47.60 -61.06
C ALA A 43 -23.50 48.49 -60.19
N LEU A 44 -23.80 48.67 -58.90
CA LEU A 44 -22.95 49.43 -58.00
C LEU A 44 -21.58 48.76 -57.84
N SER A 45 -20.51 49.55 -57.81
CA SER A 45 -19.19 49.05 -57.43
C SER A 45 -19.11 48.73 -55.94
N THR A 46 -18.15 47.90 -55.54
CA THR A 46 -17.89 47.59 -54.13
C THR A 46 -17.58 48.83 -53.30
N ALA A 47 -16.89 49.83 -53.87
CA ALA A 47 -16.62 51.10 -53.20
C ALA A 47 -17.89 51.94 -52.98
N GLN A 48 -18.86 51.88 -53.90
CA GLN A 48 -20.16 52.52 -53.72
C GLN A 48 -21.01 51.80 -52.68
N VAL A 49 -20.95 50.46 -52.65
CA VAL A 49 -21.68 49.64 -51.66
C VAL A 49 -21.13 49.84 -50.26
N ALA A 50 -19.80 49.91 -50.09
CA ALA A 50 -19.14 50.16 -48.81
C ALA A 50 -19.24 51.62 -48.31
N GLY A 51 -19.87 52.49 -49.11
CA GLY A 51 -20.13 53.88 -48.77
C GLY A 51 -21.59 54.15 -48.45
N LEU A 52 -22.45 53.12 -48.38
CA LEU A 52 -23.88 53.32 -48.17
C LEU A 52 -24.16 53.72 -46.72
N LEU A 53 -25.19 54.56 -46.54
CA LEU A 53 -25.66 54.89 -45.20
C LEU A 53 -26.39 53.69 -44.58
N THR A 54 -26.28 53.53 -43.26
CA THR A 54 -27.01 52.48 -42.51
C THR A 54 -28.53 52.58 -42.70
N SER A 55 -29.05 53.80 -42.84
CA SER A 55 -30.47 54.05 -43.15
C SER A 55 -30.88 53.60 -44.55
N GLN A 56 -29.96 53.65 -45.52
CA GLN A 56 -30.19 53.16 -46.88
C GLN A 56 -30.16 51.63 -46.92
N MET A 57 -29.22 51.01 -46.19
CA MET A 57 -29.16 49.56 -46.00
C MET A 57 -30.44 49.01 -45.37
N ALA A 58 -30.90 49.60 -44.26
CA ALA A 58 -32.13 49.20 -43.59
C ALA A 58 -33.40 49.41 -44.43
N ALA A 59 -33.35 50.29 -45.45
CA ALA A 59 -34.48 50.58 -46.34
C ALA A 59 -34.58 49.63 -47.55
N LEU A 60 -33.58 48.78 -47.82
CA LEU A 60 -33.61 47.83 -48.93
C LEU A 60 -34.69 46.77 -48.71
N ARG A 61 -35.56 46.56 -49.72
CA ARG A 61 -36.46 45.41 -49.71
C ARG A 61 -35.69 44.12 -49.98
N THR A 62 -36.22 42.97 -49.59
CA THR A 62 -35.57 41.65 -49.75
C THR A 62 -35.12 41.38 -51.19
N GLY A 63 -35.98 41.66 -52.17
CA GLY A 63 -35.62 41.51 -53.60
C GLY A 63 -34.53 42.47 -54.09
N GLN A 64 -34.38 43.64 -53.46
CA GLN A 64 -33.32 44.60 -53.75
C GLN A 64 -31.99 44.20 -53.09
N LEU A 65 -32.05 43.70 -51.86
CA LEU A 65 -30.91 43.17 -51.14
C LEU A 65 -30.31 41.95 -51.87
N ASN A 66 -31.14 40.99 -52.26
CA ASN A 66 -30.73 39.78 -53.00
C ASN A 66 -30.36 40.05 -54.48
N ALA A 67 -30.48 41.30 -54.94
CA ALA A 67 -29.94 41.70 -56.24
C ALA A 67 -28.48 42.14 -56.16
N LEU A 68 -27.97 42.41 -54.95
CA LEU A 68 -26.54 42.60 -54.75
C LEU A 68 -25.80 41.28 -55.02
N THR A 69 -24.60 41.41 -55.58
CA THR A 69 -23.71 40.28 -55.86
C THR A 69 -22.93 39.91 -54.60
N SER A 70 -22.46 38.67 -54.52
CA SER A 70 -21.65 38.22 -53.38
C SER A 70 -20.34 39.01 -53.23
N THR A 71 -19.79 39.58 -54.31
CA THR A 71 -18.65 40.52 -54.23
C THR A 71 -19.02 41.85 -53.55
N GLN A 72 -20.25 42.32 -53.73
CA GLN A 72 -20.77 43.49 -53.03
C GLN A 72 -21.06 43.17 -51.55
N PHE A 73 -21.59 41.98 -51.23
CA PHE A 73 -21.70 41.52 -49.84
C PHE A 73 -20.36 41.43 -49.12
N ALA A 74 -19.32 40.91 -49.80
CA ALA A 74 -17.97 40.87 -49.27
C ALA A 74 -17.36 42.27 -49.01
N ALA A 75 -17.88 43.30 -49.66
CA ALA A 75 -17.45 44.68 -49.48
C ALA A 75 -18.21 45.43 -48.37
N LEU A 76 -19.27 44.85 -47.80
CA LEU A 76 -20.03 45.50 -46.73
C LEU A 76 -19.15 45.75 -45.51
N THR A 77 -19.25 46.97 -44.99
CA THR A 77 -18.59 47.38 -43.76
C THR A 77 -19.30 46.81 -42.53
N PRO A 78 -18.62 46.74 -41.37
CA PRO A 78 -19.25 46.39 -40.09
C PRO A 78 -20.52 47.20 -39.78
N ALA A 79 -20.53 48.50 -40.07
CA ALA A 79 -21.67 49.37 -39.79
C ALA A 79 -22.87 49.07 -40.69
N GLU A 80 -22.64 48.78 -41.97
CA GLU A 80 -23.70 48.41 -42.92
C GLU A 80 -24.29 47.03 -42.61
N ALA A 81 -23.44 46.07 -42.26
CA ALA A 81 -23.89 44.74 -41.83
C ALA A 81 -24.75 44.83 -40.55
N ALA A 82 -24.32 45.61 -39.55
CA ALA A 82 -25.09 45.84 -38.32
C ALA A 82 -26.44 46.56 -38.57
N ALA A 83 -26.60 47.22 -39.72
CA ALA A 83 -27.84 47.91 -40.09
C ALA A 83 -28.86 46.99 -40.78
N LEU A 84 -28.48 45.75 -41.13
CA LEU A 84 -29.41 44.77 -41.69
C LEU A 84 -30.47 44.38 -40.66
N THR A 85 -31.73 44.42 -41.08
CA THR A 85 -32.86 44.00 -40.25
C THR A 85 -32.95 42.48 -40.19
N SER A 86 -33.60 41.94 -39.15
CA SER A 86 -33.88 40.50 -39.02
C SER A 86 -34.60 39.91 -40.25
N ALA A 87 -35.51 40.68 -40.86
CA ALA A 87 -36.22 40.25 -42.08
C ALA A 87 -35.31 40.21 -43.31
N GLN A 88 -34.29 41.07 -43.37
CA GLN A 88 -33.28 41.06 -44.42
C GLN A 88 -32.29 39.90 -44.23
N LEU A 89 -31.84 39.66 -42.99
CA LEU A 89 -30.96 38.54 -42.65
C LEU A 89 -31.60 37.19 -43.01
N ASN A 90 -32.88 36.98 -42.64
CA ASN A 90 -33.64 35.77 -42.99
C ASN A 90 -33.98 35.62 -44.49
N ALA A 91 -33.72 36.67 -45.29
CA ALA A 91 -33.98 36.65 -46.73
C ALA A 91 -32.71 36.43 -47.55
N LEU A 92 -31.53 36.41 -46.92
CA LEU A 92 -30.25 36.23 -47.62
C LEU A 92 -30.18 34.87 -48.30
N GLN A 93 -29.38 34.79 -49.36
CA GLN A 93 -29.01 33.53 -49.99
C GLN A 93 -27.73 32.99 -49.34
N SER A 94 -27.53 31.68 -49.39
CA SER A 94 -26.36 31.02 -48.78
C SER A 94 -25.02 31.62 -49.24
N GLN A 95 -24.89 31.91 -50.54
CA GLN A 95 -23.71 32.52 -51.13
C GLN A 95 -23.43 33.94 -50.63
N ASP A 96 -24.47 34.69 -50.25
CA ASP A 96 -24.35 36.08 -49.82
C ASP A 96 -24.02 36.16 -48.33
N LEU A 97 -24.67 35.32 -47.52
CA LEU A 97 -24.34 35.18 -46.10
C LEU A 97 -22.90 34.65 -45.93
N ALA A 98 -22.48 33.67 -46.73
CA ALA A 98 -21.11 33.15 -46.73
C ALA A 98 -20.07 34.17 -47.25
N ALA A 99 -20.49 35.16 -48.05
CA ALA A 99 -19.60 36.19 -48.58
C ALA A 99 -19.35 37.35 -47.59
N LEU A 100 -20.18 37.52 -46.56
CA LEU A 100 -19.95 38.53 -45.52
C LEU A 100 -18.59 38.31 -44.84
N SER A 101 -17.84 39.38 -44.65
CA SER A 101 -16.57 39.31 -43.92
C SER A 101 -16.78 38.91 -42.46
N THR A 102 -15.75 38.34 -41.83
CA THR A 102 -15.79 37.99 -40.40
C THR A 102 -16.02 39.21 -39.50
N SER A 103 -15.53 40.38 -39.89
CA SER A 103 -15.78 41.64 -39.18
C SER A 103 -17.21 42.14 -39.36
N ALA A 104 -17.84 41.90 -40.52
CA ALA A 104 -19.26 42.17 -40.74
C ALA A 104 -20.15 41.26 -39.89
N ILE A 105 -19.88 39.95 -39.86
CA ILE A 105 -20.61 39.00 -39.00
C ILE A 105 -20.45 39.35 -37.52
N ARG A 106 -19.24 39.69 -37.07
CA ARG A 106 -18.97 40.13 -35.69
C ARG A 106 -19.69 41.44 -35.31
N ALA A 107 -20.09 42.25 -36.29
CA ALA A 107 -20.79 43.51 -36.05
C ALA A 107 -22.31 43.36 -35.91
N LEU A 108 -22.87 42.21 -36.30
CA LEU A 108 -24.29 41.91 -36.05
C LEU A 108 -24.55 41.88 -34.55
N ASP A 109 -25.64 42.49 -34.12
CA ASP A 109 -26.06 42.42 -32.72
C ASP A 109 -26.67 41.04 -32.39
N THR A 110 -26.91 40.80 -31.10
CA THR A 110 -27.47 39.51 -30.62
C THR A 110 -28.89 39.28 -31.11
N ALA A 111 -29.65 40.34 -31.41
CA ALA A 111 -31.00 40.23 -31.99
C ALA A 111 -30.94 39.76 -33.45
N GLY A 112 -29.97 40.23 -34.22
CA GLY A 112 -29.69 39.77 -35.58
C GLY A 112 -29.25 38.31 -35.61
N ILE A 113 -28.35 37.91 -34.72
CA ILE A 113 -27.88 36.52 -34.62
C ILE A 113 -29.03 35.58 -34.21
N SER A 114 -29.79 35.90 -33.16
CA SER A 114 -30.92 35.08 -32.71
C SER A 114 -32.09 35.03 -33.70
N ALA A 115 -32.17 36.00 -34.62
CA ALA A 115 -33.20 36.01 -35.66
C ALA A 115 -32.91 35.08 -36.84
N LEU A 116 -31.67 34.66 -37.07
CA LEU A 116 -31.33 33.72 -38.15
C LEU A 116 -32.03 32.37 -37.95
N SER A 117 -32.44 31.70 -39.02
CA SER A 117 -32.91 30.31 -38.92
C SER A 117 -31.75 29.33 -38.72
N GLY A 118 -32.01 28.11 -38.23
CA GLY A 118 -30.98 27.05 -38.17
C GLY A 118 -30.36 26.77 -39.54
N THR A 119 -31.15 26.87 -40.62
CA THR A 119 -30.64 26.71 -42.00
C THR A 119 -29.62 27.79 -42.37
N GLU A 120 -29.87 29.05 -42.02
CA GLU A 120 -28.94 30.17 -42.28
C GLU A 120 -27.68 30.07 -41.43
N VAL A 121 -27.80 29.69 -40.16
CA VAL A 121 -26.63 29.42 -39.31
C VAL A 121 -25.77 28.30 -39.89
N GLY A 122 -26.40 27.28 -40.48
CA GLY A 122 -25.71 26.22 -41.23
C GLY A 122 -24.99 26.69 -42.50
N TRP A 123 -25.29 27.88 -43.04
CA TRP A 123 -24.58 28.46 -44.19
C TRP A 123 -23.33 29.24 -43.81
N LEU A 124 -23.18 29.62 -42.54
CA LEU A 124 -21.99 30.32 -42.07
C LEU A 124 -20.74 29.45 -42.27
N THR A 125 -19.68 30.08 -42.77
CA THR A 125 -18.37 29.44 -42.86
C THR A 125 -17.76 29.25 -41.46
N THR A 126 -16.86 28.28 -41.32
CA THR A 126 -16.13 28.05 -40.06
C THR A 126 -15.38 29.29 -39.58
N ALA A 127 -14.81 30.07 -40.50
CA ALA A 127 -14.13 31.33 -40.19
C ALA A 127 -15.09 32.41 -39.66
N GLN A 128 -16.32 32.47 -40.18
CA GLN A 128 -17.34 33.39 -39.68
C GLN A 128 -17.81 32.98 -38.28
N VAL A 129 -18.05 31.70 -38.04
CA VAL A 129 -18.43 31.19 -36.71
C VAL A 129 -17.33 31.43 -35.69
N GLY A 130 -16.07 31.17 -36.03
CA GLY A 130 -14.93 31.42 -35.13
C GLY A 130 -14.61 32.91 -34.89
N ALA A 131 -15.25 33.82 -35.63
CA ALA A 131 -15.15 35.26 -35.38
C ALA A 131 -16.25 35.81 -34.45
N LEU A 132 -17.25 34.98 -34.11
CA LEU A 132 -18.33 35.39 -33.22
C LEU A 132 -17.83 35.68 -31.81
N THR A 133 -18.39 36.72 -31.21
CA THR A 133 -18.14 37.02 -29.80
C THR A 133 -18.89 36.05 -28.89
N THR A 134 -18.47 35.94 -27.64
CA THR A 134 -19.18 35.14 -26.62
C THR A 134 -20.63 35.58 -26.42
N ALA A 135 -20.91 36.89 -26.50
CA ALA A 135 -22.27 37.42 -26.44
C ALA A 135 -23.14 37.00 -27.64
N GLN A 136 -22.57 36.96 -28.84
CA GLN A 136 -23.28 36.49 -30.04
C GLN A 136 -23.54 34.98 -29.97
N VAL A 137 -22.57 34.18 -29.53
CA VAL A 137 -22.76 32.73 -29.36
C VAL A 137 -23.80 32.44 -28.29
N ALA A 138 -23.78 33.13 -27.15
CA ALA A 138 -24.79 32.98 -26.09
C ALA A 138 -26.21 33.42 -26.52
N ALA A 139 -26.34 34.14 -27.65
CA ALA A 139 -27.63 34.53 -28.21
C ALA A 139 -28.21 33.49 -29.18
N PHE A 140 -27.48 32.43 -29.52
CA PHE A 140 -28.03 31.37 -30.34
C PHE A 140 -29.16 30.63 -29.62
N THR A 141 -30.11 30.13 -30.41
CA THR A 141 -31.14 29.19 -29.99
C THR A 141 -30.63 27.75 -30.07
N THR A 142 -31.36 26.82 -29.44
CA THR A 142 -31.05 25.38 -29.52
C THR A 142 -31.12 24.84 -30.96
N ASP A 143 -32.08 25.29 -31.76
CA ASP A 143 -32.19 24.92 -33.19
C ASP A 143 -30.97 25.38 -34.00
N GLN A 144 -30.48 26.61 -33.75
CA GLN A 144 -29.33 27.16 -34.44
C GLN A 144 -28.04 26.38 -34.13
N ILE A 145 -27.83 26.02 -32.86
CA ILE A 145 -26.67 25.22 -32.43
C ILE A 145 -26.69 23.83 -33.08
N ALA A 146 -27.85 23.18 -33.15
CA ALA A 146 -28.00 21.85 -33.76
C ALA A 146 -27.65 21.84 -35.26
N HIS A 147 -27.72 22.98 -35.95
CA HIS A 147 -27.40 23.11 -37.39
C HIS A 147 -25.95 23.52 -37.68
N LEU A 148 -25.14 23.83 -36.67
CA LEU A 148 -23.71 24.11 -36.89
C LEU A 148 -22.98 22.86 -37.37
N SER A 149 -22.13 23.00 -38.38
CA SER A 149 -21.23 21.90 -38.76
C SER A 149 -20.26 21.55 -37.63
N THR A 150 -19.74 20.33 -37.61
CA THR A 150 -18.71 19.91 -36.63
C THR A 150 -17.48 20.81 -36.68
N GLY A 151 -17.05 21.24 -37.87
CA GLY A 151 -15.95 22.21 -38.03
C GLY A 151 -16.27 23.60 -37.49
N ALA A 152 -17.55 24.00 -37.48
CA ALA A 152 -17.99 25.26 -36.90
C ALA A 152 -18.02 25.19 -35.36
N ILE A 153 -18.43 24.04 -34.80
CA ILE A 153 -18.37 23.80 -33.35
C ILE A 153 -16.94 23.95 -32.83
N VAL A 154 -15.96 23.33 -33.49
CA VAL A 154 -14.53 23.47 -33.14
C VAL A 154 -14.01 24.90 -33.34
N ALA A 155 -14.59 25.65 -34.27
CA ALA A 155 -14.20 27.03 -34.52
C ALA A 155 -14.68 28.00 -33.42
N LEU A 156 -15.69 27.64 -32.62
CA LEU A 156 -16.16 28.46 -31.50
C LEU A 156 -15.04 28.71 -30.47
N GLY A 157 -14.20 27.71 -30.23
CA GLY A 157 -13.13 27.78 -29.25
C GLY A 157 -13.63 27.71 -27.80
N SER A 158 -12.69 27.49 -26.87
CA SER A 158 -12.99 27.16 -25.48
C SER A 158 -13.76 28.23 -24.71
N ALA A 159 -13.49 29.53 -24.97
CA ALA A 159 -14.19 30.62 -24.31
C ALA A 159 -15.69 30.66 -24.66
N ASN A 160 -16.04 30.35 -25.90
CA ASN A 160 -17.42 30.32 -26.36
C ASN A 160 -18.12 29.02 -25.92
N VAL A 161 -17.41 27.87 -25.95
CA VAL A 161 -17.94 26.60 -25.43
C VAL A 161 -18.25 26.69 -23.92
N ALA A 162 -17.36 27.30 -23.13
CA ALA A 162 -17.61 27.55 -21.70
C ALA A 162 -18.77 28.53 -21.42
N ALA A 163 -19.12 29.36 -22.41
CA ALA A 163 -20.22 30.32 -22.31
C ALA A 163 -21.58 29.76 -22.79
N LEU A 164 -21.62 28.55 -23.36
CA LEU A 164 -22.88 27.92 -23.78
C LEU A 164 -23.77 27.62 -22.57
N GLY A 165 -25.05 27.96 -22.65
CA GLY A 165 -26.04 27.50 -21.69
C GLY A 165 -26.23 25.98 -21.73
N THR A 166 -26.73 25.39 -20.64
CA THR A 166 -26.99 23.94 -20.56
C THR A 166 -27.98 23.47 -21.62
N ASP A 167 -29.01 24.27 -21.93
CA ASP A 167 -30.00 23.93 -22.96
C ASP A 167 -29.38 23.86 -24.36
N MET A 168 -28.40 24.73 -24.64
CA MET A 168 -27.67 24.75 -25.92
C MET A 168 -26.72 23.56 -26.03
N LEU A 169 -26.08 23.19 -24.92
CA LEU A 169 -25.19 22.03 -24.85
C LEU A 169 -25.99 20.73 -25.07
N ALA A 170 -27.18 20.61 -24.46
CA ALA A 170 -28.09 19.48 -24.65
C ALA A 170 -28.70 19.42 -26.07
N ALA A 171 -28.68 20.52 -26.82
CA ALA A 171 -29.14 20.58 -28.20
C ALA A 171 -28.07 20.19 -29.23
N LEU A 172 -26.81 20.02 -28.81
CA LEU A 172 -25.79 19.47 -29.69
C LEU A 172 -26.15 18.05 -30.10
N THR A 173 -25.69 17.65 -31.27
CA THR A 173 -25.71 16.26 -31.69
C THR A 173 -24.48 15.54 -31.11
N THR A 174 -24.56 14.21 -30.98
CA THR A 174 -23.41 13.39 -30.56
C THR A 174 -22.21 13.55 -31.50
N ALA A 175 -22.43 13.76 -32.80
CA ALA A 175 -21.38 14.05 -33.77
C ALA A 175 -20.69 15.41 -33.52
N GLN A 176 -21.44 16.42 -33.08
CA GLN A 176 -20.88 17.72 -32.69
C GLN A 176 -20.10 17.64 -31.38
N VAL A 177 -20.60 16.90 -30.38
CA VAL A 177 -19.87 16.66 -29.12
C VAL A 177 -18.58 15.89 -29.37
N GLN A 178 -18.62 14.83 -30.18
CA GLN A 178 -17.43 14.07 -30.56
C GLN A 178 -16.39 14.94 -31.30
N ALA A 179 -16.83 15.97 -32.03
CA ALA A 179 -15.92 16.86 -32.75
C ALA A 179 -15.13 17.83 -31.85
N LEU A 180 -15.59 18.08 -30.62
CA LEU A 180 -14.92 19.00 -29.69
C LEU A 180 -13.47 18.57 -29.43
N SER A 181 -12.56 19.53 -29.40
CA SER A 181 -11.18 19.27 -28.97
C SER A 181 -11.11 19.02 -27.45
N THR A 182 -10.02 18.42 -26.99
CA THR A 182 -9.74 18.29 -25.55
C THR A 182 -9.67 19.65 -24.83
N THR A 183 -9.26 20.71 -25.54
CA THR A 183 -9.23 22.08 -25.00
C THR A 183 -10.63 22.64 -24.76
N GLU A 184 -11.58 22.31 -25.62
CA GLU A 184 -12.98 22.74 -25.47
C GLU A 184 -13.70 21.92 -24.40
N VAL A 185 -13.49 20.59 -24.39
CA VAL A 185 -14.06 19.71 -23.36
C VAL A 185 -13.52 20.07 -21.97
N GLY A 186 -12.21 20.35 -21.85
CA GLY A 186 -11.62 20.82 -20.58
C GLY A 186 -12.07 22.21 -20.14
N ALA A 187 -12.71 22.99 -21.01
CA ALA A 187 -13.28 24.29 -20.68
C ALA A 187 -14.74 24.20 -20.19
N LEU A 188 -15.38 23.02 -20.31
CA LEU A 188 -16.72 22.81 -19.77
C LEU A 188 -16.72 23.00 -18.25
N THR A 189 -17.74 23.72 -17.79
CA THR A 189 -18.00 23.92 -16.36
C THR A 189 -18.63 22.68 -15.74
N SER A 190 -18.56 22.56 -14.42
CA SER A 190 -19.23 21.48 -13.68
C SER A 190 -20.74 21.44 -13.92
N THR A 191 -21.39 22.60 -14.01
CA THR A 191 -22.83 22.70 -14.31
C THR A 191 -23.16 22.21 -15.72
N GLN A 192 -22.32 22.51 -16.70
CA GLN A 192 -22.49 22.04 -18.07
C GLN A 192 -22.34 20.50 -18.14
N VAL A 193 -21.31 19.94 -17.50
CA VAL A 193 -21.06 18.49 -17.51
C VAL A 193 -22.18 17.72 -16.78
N ALA A 194 -22.66 18.23 -15.64
CA ALA A 194 -23.80 17.65 -14.93
C ALA A 194 -25.11 17.68 -15.75
N SER A 195 -25.23 18.58 -16.74
CA SER A 195 -26.41 18.69 -17.61
C SER A 195 -26.38 17.78 -18.84
N LEU A 196 -25.23 17.16 -19.15
CA LEU A 196 -25.12 16.22 -20.28
C LEU A 196 -25.91 14.95 -20.00
N ASP A 197 -26.63 14.44 -20.99
CA ASP A 197 -27.15 13.07 -20.90
C ASP A 197 -26.04 12.04 -21.16
N ASN A 198 -26.38 10.76 -20.95
CA ASN A 198 -25.43 9.67 -21.17
C ASN A 198 -24.99 9.54 -22.64
N ALA A 199 -25.86 9.86 -23.60
CA ALA A 199 -25.51 9.76 -25.02
C ALA A 199 -24.43 10.79 -25.42
N HIS A 200 -24.45 11.98 -24.81
CA HIS A 200 -23.41 12.99 -25.00
C HIS A 200 -22.11 12.61 -24.28
N LEU A 201 -22.18 12.05 -23.07
CA LEU A 201 -21.00 11.54 -22.37
C LEU A 201 -20.34 10.39 -23.15
N ASP A 202 -21.12 9.42 -23.61
CA ASP A 202 -20.66 8.28 -24.42
C ASP A 202 -20.11 8.70 -25.79
N ALA A 203 -20.51 9.87 -26.30
CA ALA A 203 -19.98 10.42 -27.54
C ALA A 203 -18.56 11.00 -27.39
N LEU A 204 -18.11 11.29 -26.16
CA LEU A 204 -16.75 11.68 -25.89
C LEU A 204 -15.81 10.48 -26.08
N SER A 205 -14.69 10.68 -26.75
CA SER A 205 -13.59 9.73 -26.67
C SER A 205 -12.98 9.74 -25.27
N SER A 206 -12.34 8.65 -24.85
CA SER A 206 -11.67 8.59 -23.54
C SER A 206 -10.60 9.67 -23.35
N ARG A 207 -10.01 10.20 -24.44
CA ARG A 207 -9.09 11.35 -24.37
C ARG A 207 -9.83 12.67 -24.08
N GLN A 208 -11.02 12.87 -24.65
CA GLN A 208 -11.86 14.02 -24.34
C GLN A 208 -12.40 13.92 -22.91
N PHE A 209 -12.86 12.74 -22.50
CA PHE A 209 -13.32 12.50 -21.13
C PHE A 209 -12.23 12.80 -20.10
N ALA A 210 -11.00 12.31 -20.35
CA ALA A 210 -9.83 12.61 -19.52
C ALA A 210 -9.39 14.09 -19.56
N ALA A 211 -9.92 14.91 -20.46
CA ALA A 211 -9.64 16.36 -20.50
C ALA A 211 -10.55 17.18 -19.57
N LEU A 212 -11.63 16.58 -19.04
CA LEU A 212 -12.53 17.24 -18.08
C LEU A 212 -11.76 17.70 -16.84
N SER A 213 -12.16 18.82 -16.25
CA SER A 213 -11.54 19.26 -14.99
C SER A 213 -11.90 18.33 -13.82
N THR A 214 -11.11 18.33 -12.74
CA THR A 214 -11.44 17.55 -11.53
C THR A 214 -12.77 17.98 -10.91
N SER A 215 -13.13 19.27 -11.02
CA SER A 215 -14.44 19.78 -10.58
C SER A 215 -15.59 19.35 -11.48
N ALA A 216 -15.35 19.14 -12.78
CA ALA A 216 -16.33 18.56 -13.69
C ALA A 216 -16.57 17.08 -13.40
N ILE A 217 -15.50 16.29 -13.18
CA ILE A 217 -15.61 14.88 -12.81
C ILE A 217 -16.37 14.71 -11.49
N ALA A 218 -16.06 15.52 -10.47
CA ALA A 218 -16.77 15.51 -9.19
C ALA A 218 -18.24 15.95 -9.29
N ALA A 219 -18.63 16.64 -10.37
CA ALA A 219 -19.99 17.13 -10.59
C ALA A 219 -20.85 16.20 -11.45
N LEU A 220 -20.31 15.06 -11.89
CA LEU A 220 -21.13 14.03 -12.52
C LEU A 220 -22.30 13.64 -11.59
N THR A 221 -23.38 13.14 -12.15
CA THR A 221 -24.49 12.59 -11.38
C THR A 221 -24.26 11.10 -11.11
N THR A 222 -24.99 10.52 -10.16
CA THR A 222 -24.95 9.08 -9.89
C THR A 222 -25.33 8.27 -11.14
N ASP A 223 -26.31 8.74 -11.91
CA ASP A 223 -26.72 8.10 -13.16
C ASP A 223 -25.63 8.18 -14.23
N GLN A 224 -24.94 9.32 -14.35
CA GLN A 224 -23.82 9.46 -15.29
C GLN A 224 -22.65 8.54 -14.90
N VAL A 225 -22.27 8.49 -13.61
CA VAL A 225 -21.20 7.60 -13.14
C VAL A 225 -21.53 6.13 -13.41
N ALA A 226 -22.77 5.71 -13.14
CA ALA A 226 -23.22 4.34 -13.38
C ALA A 226 -23.23 3.92 -14.87
N ASN A 227 -23.21 4.87 -15.80
CA ASN A 227 -23.16 4.62 -17.24
C ASN A 227 -21.76 4.78 -17.84
N LEU A 228 -20.73 5.09 -17.05
CA LEU A 228 -19.37 5.28 -17.58
C LEU A 228 -18.79 3.98 -18.15
N PRO A 229 -18.30 3.99 -19.39
CA PRO A 229 -17.49 2.90 -19.91
C PRO A 229 -16.23 2.69 -19.08
N THR A 230 -15.82 1.43 -18.90
CA THR A 230 -14.56 1.09 -18.20
C THR A 230 -13.32 1.71 -18.85
N ALA A 231 -13.35 1.94 -20.16
CA ALA A 231 -12.29 2.65 -20.88
C ALA A 231 -12.13 4.12 -20.42
N ASP A 232 -13.22 4.77 -20.03
CA ASP A 232 -13.19 6.16 -19.58
C ASP A 232 -12.72 6.25 -18.13
N ILE A 233 -13.10 5.28 -17.28
CA ILE A 233 -12.54 5.10 -15.95
C ILE A 233 -11.01 4.91 -16.04
N ALA A 234 -10.54 4.03 -16.92
CA ALA A 234 -9.12 3.79 -17.14
C ALA A 234 -8.36 5.03 -17.69
N ALA A 235 -9.05 5.91 -18.41
CA ALA A 235 -8.46 7.12 -18.97
C ALA A 235 -8.35 8.29 -17.98
N LEU A 236 -9.04 8.23 -16.82
CA LEU A 236 -8.93 9.26 -15.80
C LEU A 236 -7.48 9.41 -15.31
N THR A 237 -7.04 10.65 -15.15
CA THR A 237 -5.82 10.93 -14.40
C THR A 237 -5.99 10.56 -12.93
N THR A 238 -4.89 10.34 -12.21
CA THR A 238 -4.93 10.06 -10.77
C THR A 238 -5.61 11.19 -9.98
N ALA A 239 -5.43 12.45 -10.40
CA ALA A 239 -6.10 13.60 -9.77
C ALA A 239 -7.62 13.61 -9.99
N GLN A 240 -8.10 13.22 -11.17
CA GLN A 240 -9.53 13.08 -11.44
C GLN A 240 -10.13 11.89 -10.71
N PHE A 241 -9.42 10.76 -10.67
CA PHE A 241 -9.85 9.57 -9.94
C PHE A 241 -9.96 9.80 -8.42
N GLN A 242 -9.11 10.68 -7.87
CA GLN A 242 -9.16 11.11 -6.46
C GLN A 242 -10.16 12.24 -6.18
N ALA A 243 -10.81 12.79 -7.21
CA ALA A 243 -11.85 13.78 -6.99
C ALA A 243 -13.02 13.12 -6.22
N PRO A 244 -13.64 13.84 -5.26
CA PRO A 244 -14.71 13.27 -4.46
C PRO A 244 -15.87 12.85 -5.38
N PRO A 245 -16.34 11.59 -5.30
CA PRO A 245 -17.46 11.16 -6.11
C PRO A 245 -18.75 11.87 -5.65
N PRO A 246 -19.78 11.91 -6.50
CA PRO A 246 -21.10 12.38 -6.12
C PRO A 246 -21.63 11.66 -4.87
N ALA A 247 -22.35 12.39 -4.02
CA ALA A 247 -23.03 11.78 -2.89
C ALA A 247 -23.95 10.67 -3.42
N ASP A 248 -23.85 9.47 -2.84
CA ASP A 248 -24.60 8.26 -3.20
C ASP A 248 -24.07 7.42 -4.37
N VAL A 249 -22.86 7.67 -4.90
CA VAL A 249 -22.19 6.66 -5.73
C VAL A 249 -21.92 5.40 -4.90
N GLY A 250 -22.41 4.25 -5.38
CA GLY A 250 -22.22 2.94 -4.75
C GLY A 250 -20.75 2.51 -4.75
N ALA A 251 -20.46 1.38 -4.08
CA ALA A 251 -19.14 0.78 -4.17
C ALA A 251 -18.83 0.39 -5.62
N PRO A 252 -17.58 0.58 -6.10
CA PRO A 252 -17.20 0.21 -7.46
C PRO A 252 -17.37 -1.30 -7.65
N THR A 253 -17.84 -1.69 -8.83
CA THR A 253 -17.98 -3.08 -9.25
C THR A 253 -16.62 -3.72 -9.54
N SER A 254 -16.57 -5.05 -9.55
CA SER A 254 -15.37 -5.81 -9.90
C SER A 254 -14.80 -5.42 -11.28
N ALA A 255 -15.67 -5.14 -12.26
CA ALA A 255 -15.24 -4.74 -13.60
C ALA A 255 -14.61 -3.34 -13.62
N GLU A 256 -15.12 -2.40 -12.82
CA GLU A 256 -14.57 -1.05 -12.71
C GLU A 256 -13.23 -1.07 -11.99
N ILE A 257 -13.07 -1.86 -10.92
CA ILE A 257 -11.79 -2.01 -10.21
C ILE A 257 -10.72 -2.62 -11.14
N LEU A 258 -11.08 -3.65 -11.91
CA LEU A 258 -10.15 -4.30 -12.85
C LEU A 258 -9.85 -3.45 -14.10
N ALA A 259 -10.65 -2.41 -14.37
CA ALA A 259 -10.36 -1.44 -15.42
C ALA A 259 -9.34 -0.38 -15.00
N LEU A 260 -9.07 -0.23 -13.70
CA LEU A 260 -8.11 0.75 -13.22
C LEU A 260 -6.71 0.45 -13.74
N THR A 261 -5.99 1.51 -14.08
CA THR A 261 -4.55 1.43 -14.27
C THR A 261 -3.85 1.24 -12.92
N THR A 262 -2.65 0.66 -12.94
CA THR A 262 -1.82 0.48 -11.74
C THR A 262 -1.58 1.77 -10.96
N ALA A 263 -1.47 2.92 -11.64
CA ALA A 263 -1.31 4.22 -10.99
C ALA A 263 -2.60 4.69 -10.28
N GLN A 264 -3.77 4.46 -10.87
CA GLN A 264 -5.06 4.76 -10.23
C GLN A 264 -5.32 3.80 -9.06
N PHE A 265 -5.00 2.52 -9.23
CA PHE A 265 -5.12 1.52 -8.17
C PHE A 265 -4.24 1.86 -6.96
N GLY A 266 -2.98 2.26 -7.19
CA GLY A 266 -2.08 2.72 -6.13
C GLY A 266 -2.52 4.02 -5.44
N ALA A 267 -3.44 4.78 -6.05
CA ALA A 267 -4.01 5.97 -5.44
C ALA A 267 -5.19 5.64 -4.50
N LEU A 268 -5.74 4.42 -4.52
CA LEU A 268 -6.86 4.05 -3.65
C LEU A 268 -6.53 4.25 -2.16
N THR A 269 -7.51 4.77 -1.43
CA THR A 269 -7.44 4.91 0.02
C THR A 269 -7.60 3.55 0.71
N SER A 270 -7.16 3.44 1.97
CA SER A 270 -7.36 2.24 2.78
C SER A 270 -8.82 1.83 2.90
N THR A 271 -9.75 2.80 3.01
CA THR A 271 -11.19 2.53 3.06
C THR A 271 -11.71 1.92 1.76
N GLN A 272 -11.26 2.43 0.61
CA GLN A 272 -11.64 1.88 -0.68
C GLN A 272 -11.08 0.47 -0.90
N VAL A 273 -9.82 0.21 -0.51
CA VAL A 273 -9.23 -1.12 -0.68
C VAL A 273 -9.87 -2.17 0.24
N VAL A 274 -10.25 -1.81 1.47
CA VAL A 274 -10.96 -2.75 2.36
C VAL A 274 -12.35 -3.13 1.83
N ALA A 275 -12.96 -2.28 0.98
CA ALA A 275 -14.24 -2.58 0.34
C ALA A 275 -14.12 -3.51 -0.88
N ILE A 276 -12.90 -3.80 -1.37
CA ILE A 276 -12.67 -4.68 -2.53
C ILE A 276 -13.00 -6.12 -2.16
N ALA A 277 -13.85 -6.76 -2.96
CA ALA A 277 -14.19 -8.18 -2.79
C ALA A 277 -12.99 -9.10 -3.10
N THR A 278 -12.94 -10.26 -2.44
CA THR A 278 -11.79 -11.18 -2.51
C THR A 278 -11.55 -11.77 -3.89
N ASP A 279 -12.59 -11.96 -4.69
CA ASP A 279 -12.50 -12.39 -6.10
C ASP A 279 -11.72 -11.38 -6.95
N VAL A 280 -11.88 -10.08 -6.67
CA VAL A 280 -11.13 -9.01 -7.33
C VAL A 280 -9.67 -9.00 -6.89
N VAL A 281 -9.39 -9.21 -5.60
CA VAL A 281 -8.01 -9.26 -5.08
C VAL A 281 -7.19 -10.31 -5.82
N HIS A 282 -7.76 -11.49 -6.05
CA HIS A 282 -7.11 -12.56 -6.79
C HIS A 282 -6.81 -12.20 -8.26
N ALA A 283 -7.63 -11.32 -8.86
CA ALA A 283 -7.50 -10.90 -10.25
C ALA A 283 -6.56 -9.71 -10.47
N LEU A 284 -6.02 -9.09 -9.41
CA LEU A 284 -5.07 -7.99 -9.51
C LEU A 284 -3.77 -8.42 -10.19
N SER A 285 -3.12 -7.53 -10.95
CA SER A 285 -1.78 -7.81 -11.45
C SER A 285 -0.74 -7.67 -10.33
N THR A 286 0.44 -8.27 -10.51
CA THR A 286 1.58 -8.05 -9.59
C THR A 286 2.02 -6.58 -9.56
N GLY A 287 1.81 -5.84 -10.64
CA GLY A 287 2.03 -4.39 -10.69
C GLY A 287 1.07 -3.62 -9.77
N ASP A 288 -0.20 -3.99 -9.73
CA ASP A 288 -1.21 -3.38 -8.87
C ASP A 288 -0.91 -3.64 -7.39
N VAL A 289 -0.51 -4.87 -7.07
CA VAL A 289 -0.05 -5.23 -5.72
C VAL A 289 1.17 -4.41 -5.31
N HIS A 290 2.15 -4.25 -6.20
CA HIS A 290 3.33 -3.44 -5.93
C HIS A 290 3.01 -1.94 -5.78
N ALA A 291 1.95 -1.46 -6.41
CA ALA A 291 1.50 -0.07 -6.31
C ALA A 291 0.72 0.25 -5.02
N LEU A 292 0.28 -0.77 -4.25
CA LEU A 292 -0.39 -0.55 -2.97
C LEU A 292 0.54 0.16 -1.98
N ALA A 293 0.08 1.30 -1.47
CA ALA A 293 0.73 1.97 -0.35
C ALA A 293 0.77 1.05 0.88
N THR A 294 1.84 1.14 1.67
CA THR A 294 2.04 0.33 2.87
C THR A 294 0.91 0.48 3.90
N ALA A 295 0.38 1.69 4.08
CA ALA A 295 -0.76 1.95 4.95
C ALA A 295 -2.06 1.27 4.45
N THR A 296 -2.23 1.16 3.13
CA THR A 296 -3.38 0.51 2.51
C THR A 296 -3.27 -1.01 2.67
N LEU A 297 -2.09 -1.59 2.45
CA LEU A 297 -1.83 -3.01 2.68
C LEU A 297 -2.02 -3.40 4.16
N ALA A 298 -1.53 -2.57 5.09
CA ALA A 298 -1.71 -2.77 6.54
C ALA A 298 -3.19 -2.73 6.98
N ALA A 299 -4.06 -2.04 6.22
CA ALA A 299 -5.49 -1.94 6.50
C ALA A 299 -6.31 -3.11 5.93
N MET A 300 -5.75 -3.90 5.00
CA MET A 300 -6.47 -5.02 4.37
C MET A 300 -6.93 -6.06 5.40
N THR A 301 -8.05 -6.71 5.13
CA THR A 301 -8.53 -7.81 5.99
C THR A 301 -7.71 -9.08 5.76
N THR A 302 -7.70 -9.99 6.74
CA THR A 302 -7.04 -11.31 6.59
C THR A 302 -7.63 -12.13 5.45
N ALA A 303 -8.94 -12.00 5.19
CA ALA A 303 -9.60 -12.65 4.05
C ALA A 303 -9.10 -12.10 2.70
N GLN A 304 -8.81 -10.80 2.60
CA GLN A 304 -8.21 -10.23 1.40
C GLN A 304 -6.75 -10.65 1.23
N ILE A 305 -5.97 -10.74 2.32
CA ILE A 305 -4.59 -11.26 2.25
C ILE A 305 -4.57 -12.71 1.75
N GLN A 306 -5.49 -13.55 2.24
CA GLN A 306 -5.64 -14.94 1.78
C GLN A 306 -6.13 -15.09 0.35
N ALA A 307 -6.74 -14.03 -0.21
CA ALA A 307 -7.23 -14.05 -1.58
C ALA A 307 -6.12 -13.78 -2.62
N PHE A 308 -4.97 -13.24 -2.20
CA PHE A 308 -3.82 -13.11 -3.08
C PHE A 308 -3.34 -14.49 -3.55
N GLY A 309 -3.00 -14.59 -4.83
CA GLY A 309 -2.23 -15.70 -5.38
C GLY A 309 -0.75 -15.59 -4.99
N THR A 310 -0.04 -16.72 -5.08
CA THR A 310 1.37 -16.81 -4.70
C THR A 310 2.28 -15.85 -5.47
N ASP A 311 1.99 -15.60 -6.75
CA ASP A 311 2.77 -14.64 -7.57
C ASP A 311 2.58 -13.18 -7.10
N GLN A 312 1.39 -12.85 -6.59
CA GLN A 312 1.08 -11.54 -6.03
C GLN A 312 1.79 -11.33 -4.69
N ILE A 313 1.79 -12.36 -3.83
CA ILE A 313 2.54 -12.37 -2.56
C ILE A 313 4.05 -12.24 -2.83
N ALA A 314 4.58 -12.98 -3.80
CA ALA A 314 6.00 -12.91 -4.18
C ALA A 314 6.41 -11.52 -4.70
N ALA A 315 5.48 -10.76 -5.27
CA ALA A 315 5.71 -9.43 -5.83
C ALA A 315 5.74 -8.30 -4.78
N LEU A 316 5.41 -8.57 -3.51
CA LEU A 316 5.45 -7.58 -2.44
C LEU A 316 6.87 -7.03 -2.26
N SER A 317 7.02 -5.71 -2.17
CA SER A 317 8.30 -5.12 -1.78
C SER A 317 8.64 -5.42 -0.31
N THR A 318 9.91 -5.27 0.07
CA THR A 318 10.33 -5.38 1.48
C THR A 318 9.60 -4.39 2.38
N ALA A 319 9.33 -3.17 1.90
CA ALA A 319 8.55 -2.18 2.64
C ALA A 319 7.09 -2.59 2.83
N GLN A 320 6.50 -3.25 1.83
CA GLN A 320 5.14 -3.80 1.92
C GLN A 320 5.06 -4.99 2.88
N VAL A 321 6.03 -5.91 2.83
CA VAL A 321 6.11 -7.02 3.80
C VAL A 321 6.27 -6.51 5.23
N ALA A 322 7.16 -5.53 5.44
CA ALA A 322 7.34 -4.89 6.75
C ALA A 322 6.09 -4.13 7.26
N ALA A 323 5.14 -3.80 6.39
CA ALA A 323 3.91 -3.11 6.76
C ALA A 323 2.74 -4.05 7.15
N LEU A 324 2.87 -5.36 6.92
CA LEU A 324 1.79 -6.31 7.24
C LEU A 324 1.52 -6.40 8.75
N GLY A 325 0.27 -6.36 9.18
CA GLY A 325 -0.09 -6.65 10.57
C GLY A 325 0.21 -8.10 10.97
N THR A 326 0.38 -8.36 12.27
CA THR A 326 0.62 -9.73 12.77
C THR A 326 -0.50 -10.70 12.38
N SER A 327 -1.77 -10.27 12.45
CA SER A 327 -2.90 -11.08 12.00
C SER A 327 -2.87 -11.38 10.49
N GLN A 328 -2.30 -10.47 9.69
CA GLN A 328 -2.12 -10.69 8.25
C GLN A 328 -0.99 -11.69 7.97
N ILE A 329 0.11 -11.63 8.73
CA ILE A 329 1.20 -12.63 8.67
C ILE A 329 0.68 -14.03 9.03
N VAL A 330 -0.10 -14.16 10.10
CA VAL A 330 -0.75 -15.43 10.49
C VAL A 330 -1.69 -15.94 9.39
N ALA A 331 -2.30 -15.04 8.62
CA ALA A 331 -3.24 -15.42 7.56
C ALA A 331 -2.56 -15.99 6.31
N LEU A 332 -1.25 -15.76 6.10
CA LEU A 332 -0.50 -16.30 4.97
C LEU A 332 -0.41 -17.84 5.04
N SER A 333 -0.53 -18.51 3.90
CA SER A 333 -0.31 -19.96 3.85
C SER A 333 1.18 -20.30 3.93
N THR A 334 1.50 -21.58 4.14
CA THR A 334 2.90 -22.05 4.06
C THR A 334 3.45 -21.92 2.64
N GLN A 335 2.60 -22.00 1.61
CA GLN A 335 2.98 -21.76 0.21
C GLN A 335 3.33 -20.29 -0.05
N ASP A 336 2.62 -19.36 0.58
CA ASP A 336 2.87 -17.92 0.48
C ASP A 336 4.22 -17.54 1.12
N LEU A 337 4.54 -18.12 2.26
CA LEU A 337 5.84 -17.89 2.92
C LEU A 337 6.99 -18.54 2.14
N ALA A 338 6.74 -19.66 1.46
CA ALA A 338 7.77 -20.35 0.67
C ALA A 338 8.23 -19.54 -0.56
N VAL A 339 7.41 -18.60 -1.06
CA VAL A 339 7.79 -17.72 -2.19
C VAL A 339 8.48 -16.42 -1.76
N PHE A 340 8.59 -16.15 -0.45
CA PHE A 340 9.38 -15.02 0.03
C PHE A 340 10.87 -15.23 -0.27
N THR A 341 11.47 -14.20 -0.83
CA THR A 341 12.92 -14.05 -0.91
C THR A 341 13.51 -13.84 0.48
N SER A 342 14.81 -14.12 0.64
CA SER A 342 15.51 -13.84 1.90
C SER A 342 15.33 -12.38 2.32
N THR A 343 15.44 -11.41 1.40
CA THR A 343 15.30 -9.98 1.74
C THR A 343 13.89 -9.61 2.21
N GLN A 344 12.84 -10.18 1.63
CA GLN A 344 11.47 -10.01 2.14
C GLN A 344 11.32 -10.58 3.54
N PHE A 345 11.90 -11.76 3.81
CA PHE A 345 11.85 -12.37 5.14
C PHE A 345 12.61 -11.57 6.21
N HIS A 346 13.76 -10.99 5.86
CA HIS A 346 14.50 -10.08 6.75
C HIS A 346 13.74 -8.78 7.01
N ALA A 347 12.82 -8.38 6.13
CA ALA A 347 12.01 -7.19 6.31
C ALA A 347 10.91 -7.38 7.38
N LEU A 348 10.60 -8.62 7.77
CA LEU A 348 9.72 -8.90 8.89
C LEU A 348 10.31 -8.34 10.18
N THR A 349 9.55 -7.48 10.85
CA THR A 349 9.84 -7.01 12.21
C THR A 349 9.85 -8.18 13.20
N ALA A 350 10.50 -7.99 14.35
CA ALA A 350 10.54 -8.98 15.42
C ALA A 350 9.13 -9.45 15.84
N THR A 351 8.16 -8.53 15.89
CA THR A 351 6.78 -8.81 16.28
C THR A 351 6.00 -9.57 15.20
N GLN A 352 6.21 -9.25 13.92
CA GLN A 352 5.63 -10.04 12.82
C GLN A 352 6.21 -11.45 12.78
N PHE A 353 7.52 -11.54 12.98
CA PHE A 353 8.24 -12.80 12.99
C PHE A 353 7.78 -13.72 14.13
N SER A 354 7.68 -13.19 15.36
CA SER A 354 7.16 -13.95 16.51
C SER A 354 5.67 -14.27 16.42
N ALA A 355 4.95 -13.68 15.46
CA ALA A 355 3.54 -13.98 15.22
C ALA A 355 3.34 -15.12 14.22
N LEU A 356 4.40 -15.61 13.56
CA LEU A 356 4.30 -16.82 12.74
C LEU A 356 3.76 -17.97 13.59
N THR A 357 2.90 -18.77 13.00
CA THR A 357 2.46 -20.02 13.62
C THR A 357 3.57 -21.06 13.52
N THR A 358 3.57 -22.03 14.44
CA THR A 358 4.55 -23.13 14.45
C THR A 358 4.53 -23.95 13.15
N ASP A 359 3.38 -24.08 12.50
CA ASP A 359 3.25 -24.72 11.18
C ASP A 359 3.91 -23.87 10.07
N GLN A 360 3.71 -22.55 10.08
CA GLN A 360 4.39 -21.63 9.16
C GLN A 360 5.90 -21.65 9.35
N PHE A 361 6.36 -21.66 10.60
CA PHE A 361 7.77 -21.65 10.96
C PHE A 361 8.49 -22.95 10.54
N SER A 362 7.90 -24.10 10.85
CA SER A 362 8.46 -25.40 10.49
C SER A 362 8.53 -25.64 8.97
N ASN A 363 7.79 -24.87 8.16
CA ASN A 363 7.84 -24.92 6.70
C ASN A 363 8.86 -23.95 6.05
N LEU A 364 9.62 -23.18 6.84
CA LEU A 364 10.63 -22.26 6.31
C LEU A 364 11.81 -23.03 5.66
N SER A 365 12.33 -22.52 4.55
CA SER A 365 13.51 -23.11 3.92
C SER A 365 14.77 -22.92 4.77
N THR A 366 15.73 -23.84 4.67
CA THR A 366 17.04 -23.70 5.35
C THR A 366 17.79 -22.44 4.94
N SER A 367 17.59 -21.96 3.70
CA SER A 367 18.15 -20.67 3.24
C SER A 367 17.54 -19.46 3.93
N VAL A 368 16.27 -19.53 4.32
CA VAL A 368 15.62 -18.47 5.11
C VAL A 368 16.15 -18.50 6.54
N ILE A 369 16.26 -19.69 7.14
CA ILE A 369 16.80 -19.86 8.50
C ILE A 369 18.25 -19.37 8.61
N ALA A 370 19.11 -19.70 7.64
CA ALA A 370 20.50 -19.24 7.62
C ALA A 370 20.66 -17.73 7.42
N GLY A 371 19.58 -17.05 7.00
CA GLY A 371 19.53 -15.61 6.80
C GLY A 371 18.76 -14.87 7.90
N LEU A 372 18.42 -15.49 9.02
CA LEU A 372 17.71 -14.74 10.06
C LEU A 372 18.57 -13.63 10.65
N THR A 373 17.94 -12.51 10.98
CA THR A 373 18.63 -11.46 11.76
C THR A 373 18.70 -11.86 13.23
N THR A 374 19.69 -11.36 13.97
CA THR A 374 19.81 -11.63 15.41
C THR A 374 18.56 -11.22 16.19
N THR A 375 17.88 -10.15 15.78
CA THR A 375 16.61 -9.72 16.39
C THR A 375 15.49 -10.72 16.14
N GLN A 376 15.42 -11.31 14.95
CA GLN A 376 14.44 -12.36 14.63
C GLN A 376 14.75 -13.66 15.39
N ILE A 377 16.04 -14.05 15.49
CA ILE A 377 16.47 -15.19 16.30
C ILE A 377 16.06 -15.03 17.78
N ILE A 378 16.30 -13.86 18.37
CA ILE A 378 15.91 -13.57 19.76
C ILE A 378 14.38 -13.59 19.92
N ALA A 379 13.62 -13.22 18.88
CA ALA A 379 12.17 -13.21 18.88
C ALA A 379 11.53 -14.60 18.62
N MET A 380 12.31 -15.63 18.29
CA MET A 380 11.80 -17.00 18.10
C MET A 380 11.20 -17.53 19.40
N SER A 381 9.99 -18.09 19.31
CA SER A 381 9.38 -18.78 20.44
C SER A 381 10.04 -20.14 20.69
N THR A 382 9.91 -20.65 21.91
CA THR A 382 10.36 -22.00 22.26
C THR A 382 9.60 -23.07 21.50
N ASP A 383 8.31 -22.84 21.21
CA ASP A 383 7.48 -23.78 20.45
C ASP A 383 7.94 -23.89 18.99
N ASP A 384 8.28 -22.76 18.37
CA ASP A 384 8.82 -22.74 17.00
C ASP A 384 10.16 -23.47 16.94
N LEU A 385 11.03 -23.23 17.91
CA LEU A 385 12.33 -23.88 17.99
C LEU A 385 12.20 -25.40 18.18
N ALA A 386 11.30 -25.86 19.05
CA ALA A 386 11.03 -27.28 19.25
C ALA A 386 10.44 -27.95 17.99
N ALA A 387 9.71 -27.20 17.16
CA ALA A 387 9.10 -27.71 15.93
C ALA A 387 10.02 -27.68 14.69
N MET A 388 11.20 -27.05 14.77
CA MET A 388 12.16 -27.03 13.66
C MET A 388 12.63 -28.44 13.29
N THR A 389 12.83 -28.68 12.00
CA THR A 389 13.51 -29.87 11.52
C THR A 389 15.00 -29.82 11.87
N THR A 390 15.64 -30.99 11.93
CA THR A 390 17.09 -31.09 12.15
C THR A 390 17.90 -30.36 11.06
N ALA A 391 17.40 -30.31 9.82
CA ALA A 391 18.02 -29.56 8.73
C ALA A 391 17.92 -28.04 8.92
N GLN A 392 16.80 -27.53 9.44
CA GLN A 392 16.65 -26.11 9.79
C GLN A 392 17.56 -25.73 10.96
N ILE A 393 17.67 -26.58 11.98
CA ILE A 393 18.58 -26.36 13.11
C ILE A 393 20.04 -26.32 12.65
N GLN A 394 20.43 -27.22 11.74
CA GLN A 394 21.76 -27.18 11.11
C GLN A 394 22.01 -25.94 10.25
N ALA A 395 20.96 -25.26 9.79
CA ALA A 395 21.09 -24.05 8.99
C ALA A 395 21.38 -22.79 9.83
N LEU A 396 21.16 -22.84 11.15
CA LEU A 396 21.52 -21.76 12.06
C LEU A 396 23.03 -21.54 12.08
N THR A 397 23.48 -20.30 12.08
CA THR A 397 24.90 -19.99 12.19
C THR A 397 25.36 -20.06 13.65
N THR A 398 26.66 -20.12 13.89
CA THR A 398 27.21 -20.02 15.25
C THR A 398 26.90 -18.67 15.89
N ALA A 399 26.73 -17.60 15.11
CA ALA A 399 26.31 -16.31 15.63
C ALA A 399 24.85 -16.32 16.12
N ASP A 400 23.97 -17.06 15.44
CA ASP A 400 22.57 -17.21 15.84
C ASP A 400 22.46 -17.96 17.17
N LEU A 401 23.19 -19.07 17.31
CA LEU A 401 23.18 -19.89 18.52
C LEU A 401 23.77 -19.16 19.74
N HIS A 402 24.74 -18.27 19.53
CA HIS A 402 25.33 -17.47 20.60
C HIS A 402 24.35 -16.45 21.20
N VAL A 403 23.30 -16.05 20.46
CA VAL A 403 22.29 -15.11 20.97
C VAL A 403 21.05 -15.81 21.56
N PHE A 404 21.03 -17.14 21.61
CA PHE A 404 19.93 -17.88 22.24
C PHE A 404 19.86 -17.60 23.75
N SER A 405 18.64 -17.38 24.23
CA SER A 405 18.33 -17.40 25.66
C SER A 405 18.36 -18.83 26.21
N MET A 406 18.49 -19.00 27.53
CA MET A 406 18.44 -20.32 28.16
C MET A 406 17.11 -21.03 27.91
N ASP A 407 16.00 -20.29 27.85
CA ASP A 407 14.68 -20.85 27.50
C ASP A 407 14.70 -21.43 26.08
N GLN A 408 15.30 -20.71 25.11
CA GLN A 408 15.45 -21.21 23.74
C GLN A 408 16.37 -22.43 23.67
N VAL A 409 17.53 -22.42 24.33
CA VAL A 409 18.38 -23.62 24.36
C VAL A 409 17.57 -24.80 24.91
N SER A 410 16.79 -24.60 25.98
CA SER A 410 16.02 -25.67 26.66
C SER A 410 14.91 -26.26 25.80
N ALA A 411 14.44 -25.49 24.82
CA ALA A 411 13.40 -25.91 23.89
C ALA A 411 13.94 -26.83 22.78
N LEU A 412 15.26 -26.92 22.59
CA LEU A 412 15.86 -27.83 21.62
C LEU A 412 15.60 -29.29 22.02
N THR A 413 15.09 -30.07 21.09
CA THR A 413 14.90 -31.51 21.26
C THR A 413 16.22 -32.25 21.15
N GLY A 414 16.32 -33.46 21.74
CA GLY A 414 17.53 -34.27 21.64
C GLY A 414 17.96 -34.58 20.20
N ALA A 415 17.00 -34.79 19.29
CA ALA A 415 17.28 -35.01 17.87
C ALA A 415 17.87 -33.77 17.17
N GLN A 416 17.44 -32.57 17.57
CA GLN A 416 17.96 -31.30 17.07
C GLN A 416 19.39 -31.06 17.59
N ILE A 417 19.64 -31.31 18.88
CA ILE A 417 20.98 -31.21 19.47
C ILE A 417 21.96 -32.18 18.79
N SER A 418 21.56 -33.44 18.59
CA SER A 418 22.40 -34.43 17.89
C SER A 418 22.68 -34.09 16.42
N ALA A 419 21.86 -33.24 15.80
CA ALA A 419 22.07 -32.79 14.43
C ALA A 419 23.07 -31.63 14.33
N LEU A 420 23.34 -30.88 15.40
CA LEU A 420 24.27 -29.75 15.35
C LEU A 420 25.71 -30.19 15.08
N THR A 421 26.45 -29.35 14.37
CA THR A 421 27.89 -29.52 14.17
C THR A 421 28.68 -29.14 15.43
N ASP A 422 29.91 -29.63 15.58
CA ASP A 422 30.75 -29.28 16.73
C ASP A 422 30.90 -27.75 16.94
N PRO A 423 31.13 -26.91 15.90
CA PRO A 423 31.14 -25.45 16.07
C PRO A 423 29.81 -24.85 16.54
N GLN A 424 28.69 -25.42 16.10
CA GLN A 424 27.35 -24.97 16.51
C GLN A 424 27.05 -25.33 17.96
N ILE A 425 27.38 -26.55 18.39
CA ILE A 425 27.26 -26.96 19.80
C ILE A 425 28.13 -26.06 20.68
N HIS A 426 29.34 -25.72 20.22
CA HIS A 426 30.24 -24.82 20.95
C HIS A 426 29.69 -23.38 21.07
N ALA A 427 28.80 -22.98 20.17
CA ALA A 427 28.15 -21.69 20.18
C ALA A 427 26.88 -21.65 21.06
N LEU A 428 26.36 -22.79 21.51
CA LEU A 428 25.26 -22.83 22.47
C LEU A 428 25.74 -22.31 23.83
N VAL A 429 24.94 -21.43 24.44
CA VAL A 429 25.27 -20.77 25.70
C VAL A 429 25.18 -21.72 26.92
N GLY A 430 24.75 -22.98 26.73
CA GLY A 430 24.65 -24.00 27.78
C GLY A 430 25.33 -25.30 27.38
N VAL A 431 26.48 -25.60 27.97
CA VAL A 431 27.07 -26.95 27.90
C VAL A 431 26.86 -27.60 29.25
N SER A 432 26.32 -28.81 29.24
CA SER A 432 25.89 -29.45 30.47
C SER A 432 26.79 -30.56 30.94
N PRO A 433 27.14 -30.54 32.23
CA PRO A 433 27.47 -31.74 32.98
C PRO A 433 26.39 -32.08 34.04
N VAL A 434 26.41 -33.31 34.54
CA VAL A 434 25.58 -33.75 35.67
C VAL A 434 26.22 -33.31 36.99
N VAL A 435 25.49 -32.54 37.79
CA VAL A 435 25.86 -32.06 39.13
C VAL A 435 25.07 -32.82 40.19
N LEU A 436 25.74 -33.18 41.29
CA LEU A 436 25.17 -33.87 42.45
C LEU A 436 25.18 -32.93 43.67
N ASP A 437 24.05 -32.86 44.37
CA ASP A 437 23.86 -32.12 45.63
C ASP A 437 24.41 -32.93 46.79
N LEU A 438 25.65 -32.64 47.20
CA LEU A 438 26.37 -33.45 48.19
C LEU A 438 26.08 -33.05 49.64
N ASN A 439 25.58 -31.84 49.88
CA ASN A 439 25.34 -31.29 51.22
C ASN A 439 23.84 -31.33 51.62
N GLY A 440 22.95 -31.63 50.67
CA GLY A 440 21.51 -31.74 50.85
C GLY A 440 20.77 -30.40 50.90
N ASP A 441 21.36 -29.30 50.41
CA ASP A 441 20.71 -27.99 50.33
C ASP A 441 20.19 -27.63 48.93
N GLY A 442 20.29 -28.57 47.99
CA GLY A 442 19.92 -28.44 46.59
C GLY A 442 21.11 -28.08 45.71
N ILE A 443 20.95 -28.27 44.40
CA ILE A 443 22.01 -27.96 43.43
C ILE A 443 22.26 -26.44 43.40
N SER A 444 23.50 -26.04 43.65
CA SER A 444 23.97 -24.65 43.70
C SER A 444 25.10 -24.43 42.70
N THR A 445 25.08 -23.28 42.02
CA THR A 445 25.98 -22.96 40.92
C THR A 445 26.54 -21.54 41.03
N THR A 446 27.60 -21.24 40.29
CA THR A 446 28.17 -19.89 40.15
C THR A 446 27.94 -19.34 38.75
N SER A 447 27.76 -18.02 38.65
CA SER A 447 27.56 -17.37 37.35
C SER A 447 28.81 -17.44 36.48
N ALA A 448 28.67 -17.35 35.16
CA ALA A 448 29.82 -17.37 34.25
C ALA A 448 30.93 -16.35 34.58
N ALA A 449 30.56 -15.19 35.16
CA ALA A 449 31.54 -14.20 35.60
C ALA A 449 32.43 -14.71 36.75
N HIS A 450 31.87 -15.51 37.65
CA HIS A 450 32.54 -16.07 38.83
C HIS A 450 32.87 -17.56 38.70
N GLY A 451 32.53 -18.18 37.56
CA GLY A 451 32.80 -19.57 37.27
C GLY A 451 34.26 -19.84 36.90
N VAL A 452 34.51 -20.91 36.15
CA VAL A 452 35.88 -21.33 35.77
C VAL A 452 36.09 -21.25 34.26
N THR A 453 37.32 -21.44 33.82
CA THR A 453 37.63 -21.60 32.40
C THR A 453 37.88 -23.07 32.13
N TYR A 454 36.96 -23.75 31.45
CA TYR A 454 37.01 -25.21 31.25
C TYR A 454 36.52 -25.59 29.85
N ASP A 455 37.02 -26.70 29.31
CA ASP A 455 36.58 -27.25 28.03
C ASP A 455 35.48 -28.28 28.25
N LEU A 456 34.25 -27.81 28.50
CA LEU A 456 33.10 -28.69 28.79
C LEU A 456 32.69 -29.59 27.61
N LEU A 457 33.26 -29.43 26.40
CA LEU A 457 32.91 -30.23 25.21
C LEU A 457 34.02 -31.21 24.78
N GLY A 458 35.22 -31.09 25.36
CA GLY A 458 36.43 -31.80 24.96
C GLY A 458 36.84 -31.53 23.51
N GLY A 459 36.66 -30.28 23.08
CA GLY A 459 36.99 -29.82 21.71
C GLY A 459 38.40 -29.25 21.55
N GLY A 460 39.16 -29.14 22.65
CA GLY A 460 40.45 -28.45 22.72
C GLY A 460 40.34 -26.94 22.98
N HIS A 461 39.15 -26.44 23.34
CA HIS A 461 38.88 -25.01 23.53
C HIS A 461 38.16 -24.76 24.86
N ALA A 462 38.90 -24.25 25.86
CA ALA A 462 38.32 -23.89 27.14
C ALA A 462 37.65 -22.51 27.09
N SER A 463 36.43 -22.42 27.61
CA SER A 463 35.62 -21.20 27.66
C SER A 463 35.35 -20.82 29.11
N LYS A 464 35.14 -19.52 29.38
CA LYS A 464 34.67 -19.08 30.70
C LYS A 464 33.22 -19.52 30.84
N THR A 465 32.88 -20.33 31.82
CA THR A 465 31.53 -20.85 32.02
C THR A 465 31.08 -20.63 33.45
N GLY A 466 29.78 -20.74 33.72
CA GLY A 466 29.29 -21.00 35.07
C GLY A 466 29.86 -22.32 35.58
N TRP A 467 29.74 -22.56 36.88
CA TRP A 467 30.30 -23.76 37.49
C TRP A 467 29.46 -24.27 38.65
N THR A 468 29.75 -25.48 39.11
CA THR A 468 29.16 -26.01 40.35
C THR A 468 29.66 -25.21 41.55
N SER A 469 28.88 -25.12 42.62
CA SER A 469 29.35 -24.60 43.91
C SER A 469 30.49 -25.48 44.47
N THR A 470 31.25 -24.97 45.44
CA THR A 470 32.33 -25.74 46.09
C THR A 470 31.83 -26.83 47.03
N THR A 471 30.51 -26.92 47.26
CA THR A 471 29.88 -27.92 48.12
C THR A 471 29.18 -29.03 47.34
N ASP A 472 28.97 -28.83 46.05
CA ASP A 472 28.39 -29.82 45.13
C ASP A 472 29.49 -30.46 44.26
N GLY A 473 29.13 -31.49 43.49
CA GLY A 473 30.10 -32.24 42.70
C GLY A 473 29.65 -32.57 41.29
N LEU A 474 30.60 -32.57 40.35
CA LEU A 474 30.39 -32.96 38.96
C LEU A 474 30.57 -34.47 38.81
N LEU A 475 29.61 -35.16 38.19
CA LEU A 475 29.75 -36.58 37.88
C LEU A 475 30.69 -36.77 36.69
N ALA A 476 31.67 -37.66 36.85
CA ALA A 476 32.71 -37.88 35.86
C ALA A 476 33.14 -39.34 35.79
N ILE A 477 33.86 -39.68 34.72
CA ILE A 477 34.56 -40.95 34.52
C ILE A 477 35.90 -40.67 33.87
N ASP A 478 36.99 -41.08 34.51
CA ASP A 478 38.36 -40.94 33.97
C ASP A 478 38.57 -42.02 32.88
N LEU A 479 38.35 -41.61 31.63
CA LEU A 479 38.36 -42.50 30.47
C LEU A 479 39.77 -42.88 30.05
N ASN A 480 40.73 -41.99 30.27
CA ASN A 480 42.12 -42.17 29.87
C ASN A 480 43.01 -42.74 30.99
N HIS A 481 42.43 -42.89 32.19
CA HIS A 481 43.05 -43.44 33.41
C HIS A 481 44.28 -42.67 33.87
N ASN A 482 44.31 -41.34 33.70
CA ASN A 482 45.42 -40.50 34.13
C ASN A 482 45.23 -39.89 35.52
N GLY A 483 44.09 -40.14 36.16
CA GLY A 483 43.74 -39.65 37.49
C GLY A 483 43.24 -38.20 37.51
N LYS A 484 42.83 -37.65 36.38
CA LYS A 484 42.31 -36.29 36.21
C LYS A 484 41.08 -36.31 35.32
N ILE A 485 40.27 -35.27 35.45
CA ILE A 485 39.19 -34.96 34.52
C ILE A 485 39.65 -33.72 33.76
N ASP A 486 40.26 -33.93 32.60
CA ASP A 486 40.97 -32.86 31.88
C ASP A 486 40.04 -32.02 31.00
N ASP A 487 38.94 -32.63 30.53
CA ASP A 487 37.92 -31.96 29.73
C ASP A 487 36.54 -32.61 29.89
N GLY A 488 35.53 -32.01 29.27
CA GLY A 488 34.14 -32.43 29.39
C GLY A 488 33.77 -33.72 28.66
N THR A 489 34.69 -34.38 27.93
CA THR A 489 34.43 -35.76 27.45
C THR A 489 34.44 -36.77 28.59
N GLU A 490 35.08 -36.42 29.70
CA GLU A 490 35.15 -37.22 30.94
C GLU A 490 34.05 -36.80 31.94
N LEU A 491 33.33 -35.71 31.69
CA LEU A 491 32.11 -35.34 32.42
C LEU A 491 30.88 -35.97 31.77
N PHE A 492 29.88 -36.30 32.58
CA PHE A 492 28.60 -36.80 32.09
C PHE A 492 27.72 -35.66 31.60
N GLY A 493 27.40 -35.63 30.32
CA GLY A 493 26.71 -34.49 29.72
C GLY A 493 26.65 -34.53 28.20
N VAL A 494 26.33 -33.39 27.58
CA VAL A 494 26.39 -33.24 26.10
C VAL A 494 27.82 -33.31 25.54
N GLY A 495 28.83 -33.14 26.41
CA GLY A 495 30.25 -33.38 26.08
C GLY A 495 30.58 -34.86 25.85
N THR A 496 29.80 -35.78 26.43
CA THR A 496 30.09 -37.22 26.39
C THR A 496 29.85 -37.81 25.01
N ARG A 497 30.74 -38.72 24.58
CA ARG A 497 30.56 -39.54 23.37
C ARG A 497 29.94 -40.89 23.72
N LEU A 498 28.94 -41.28 22.95
CA LEU A 498 28.31 -42.59 23.01
C LEU A 498 29.14 -43.64 22.25
N ALA A 499 28.85 -44.92 22.48
CA ALA A 499 29.57 -46.04 21.86
C ALA A 499 29.55 -46.05 20.32
N ASP A 500 28.56 -45.40 19.70
CA ASP A 500 28.46 -45.24 18.25
C ASP A 500 29.27 -44.04 17.70
N GLY A 501 29.95 -43.30 18.58
CA GLY A 501 30.74 -42.11 18.26
C GLY A 501 29.94 -40.80 18.22
N SER A 502 28.60 -40.87 18.32
CA SER A 502 27.75 -39.68 18.45
C SER A 502 27.89 -39.06 19.84
N ARG A 503 27.44 -37.81 20.01
CA ARG A 503 27.36 -37.17 21.33
C ARG A 503 26.05 -37.53 22.01
N ALA A 504 26.08 -37.64 23.33
CA ALA A 504 24.85 -37.78 24.11
C ALA A 504 23.99 -36.51 23.99
N ALA A 505 22.68 -36.67 23.89
CA ALA A 505 21.74 -35.56 23.86
C ALA A 505 21.58 -34.88 25.24
N ASN A 506 21.90 -35.59 26.31
CA ASN A 506 21.95 -35.10 27.68
C ASN A 506 22.78 -36.06 28.57
N GLY A 507 23.11 -35.61 29.77
CA GLY A 507 23.87 -36.32 30.79
C GLY A 507 23.25 -37.63 31.26
N TYR A 508 21.92 -37.74 31.34
CA TYR A 508 21.29 -39.01 31.70
C TYR A 508 21.37 -40.06 30.58
N GLN A 509 21.28 -39.65 29.32
CA GLN A 509 21.60 -40.52 28.18
C GLN A 509 23.08 -40.92 28.18
N ALA A 510 23.97 -39.98 28.52
CA ALA A 510 25.40 -40.24 28.66
C ALA A 510 25.69 -41.29 29.75
N MET A 511 24.94 -41.26 30.86
CA MET A 511 25.02 -42.24 31.94
C MET A 511 24.43 -43.60 31.55
N ALA A 512 23.35 -43.62 30.77
CA ALA A 512 22.66 -44.84 30.37
C ALA A 512 23.52 -45.83 29.56
N GLN A 513 24.60 -45.39 28.91
CA GLN A 513 25.52 -46.31 28.24
C GLN A 513 26.31 -47.20 29.22
N TYR A 514 26.35 -46.83 30.50
CA TYR A 514 27.00 -47.59 31.56
C TYR A 514 26.01 -48.43 32.40
N ASP A 515 24.72 -48.33 32.12
CA ASP A 515 23.67 -49.19 32.69
C ASP A 515 23.69 -50.53 31.96
N SER A 516 24.42 -51.48 32.54
CA SER A 516 24.72 -52.77 31.91
C SER A 516 23.55 -53.75 32.00
N ASN A 517 22.63 -53.53 32.93
CA ASN A 517 21.47 -54.39 33.17
C ASN A 517 20.16 -53.79 32.61
N GLY A 518 20.16 -52.51 32.23
CA GLY A 518 19.06 -51.79 31.60
C GLY A 518 17.90 -51.49 32.55
N ASP A 519 18.14 -51.41 33.85
CA ASP A 519 17.10 -51.19 34.86
C ASP A 519 16.78 -49.70 35.10
N GLY A 520 17.48 -48.80 34.41
CA GLY A 520 17.32 -47.35 34.53
C GLY A 520 18.03 -46.74 35.73
N ARG A 521 18.90 -47.50 36.42
CA ARG A 521 19.71 -47.01 37.53
C ARG A 521 21.14 -47.50 37.40
N LEU A 522 22.09 -46.61 37.68
CA LEU A 522 23.48 -47.04 37.87
C LEU A 522 23.68 -47.45 39.32
N THR A 523 24.04 -48.71 39.54
CA THR A 523 24.28 -49.29 40.87
C THR A 523 25.55 -50.13 40.88
N ALA A 524 25.96 -50.65 42.04
CA ALA A 524 27.08 -51.58 42.14
C ALA A 524 26.91 -52.90 41.34
N ALA A 525 25.71 -53.17 40.79
CA ALA A 525 25.48 -54.27 39.86
C ALA A 525 26.07 -54.00 38.46
N ASP A 526 26.33 -52.72 38.13
CA ASP A 526 26.85 -52.30 36.83
C ASP A 526 28.37 -52.36 36.76
N ALA A 527 28.87 -52.87 35.63
CA ALA A 527 30.29 -53.16 35.44
C ALA A 527 31.22 -51.96 35.69
N HIS A 528 30.74 -50.76 35.34
CA HIS A 528 31.50 -49.51 35.38
C HIS A 528 31.12 -48.59 36.54
N PHE A 529 30.21 -49.00 37.45
CA PHE A 529 29.80 -48.16 38.57
C PHE A 529 30.96 -47.76 39.48
N LYS A 530 31.93 -48.66 39.67
CA LYS A 530 33.15 -48.40 40.45
C LYS A 530 34.14 -47.44 39.78
N ASP A 531 34.01 -47.23 38.46
CA ASP A 531 34.90 -46.39 37.67
C ASP A 531 34.41 -44.91 37.69
N LEU A 532 33.16 -44.69 38.10
CA LEU A 532 32.56 -43.38 38.27
C LEU A 532 33.13 -42.64 39.48
N VAL A 533 33.37 -41.35 39.29
CA VAL A 533 33.86 -40.45 40.32
C VAL A 533 33.03 -39.18 40.36
N VAL A 534 33.08 -38.49 41.49
CA VAL A 534 32.51 -37.15 41.66
C VAL A 534 33.66 -36.19 41.88
N TRP A 535 33.74 -35.16 41.03
CA TRP A 535 34.73 -34.10 41.16
C TRP A 535 34.14 -32.95 41.95
N VAL A 536 34.68 -32.73 43.15
CA VAL A 536 34.37 -31.59 44.01
C VAL A 536 35.52 -30.59 43.89
N ASP A 537 35.33 -29.59 43.06
CA ASP A 537 36.29 -28.50 42.84
C ASP A 537 36.27 -27.54 44.03
N ALA A 538 37.03 -27.89 45.07
CA ALA A 538 36.99 -27.22 46.36
C ALA A 538 37.64 -25.84 46.33
N ASN A 539 38.64 -25.65 45.45
CA ASN A 539 39.34 -24.38 45.28
C ASN A 539 38.71 -23.50 44.17
N HIS A 540 37.79 -24.07 43.39
CA HIS A 540 37.01 -23.43 42.34
C HIS A 540 37.87 -22.89 41.19
N ASP A 541 38.91 -23.63 40.80
CA ASP A 541 39.87 -23.25 39.75
C ASP A 541 39.70 -24.02 38.43
N GLY A 542 38.78 -24.99 38.38
CA GLY A 542 38.47 -25.79 37.20
C GLY A 542 39.56 -26.79 36.83
N LYS A 543 40.44 -27.18 37.76
CA LYS A 543 41.45 -28.23 37.52
C LYS A 543 41.33 -29.31 38.57
N THR A 544 41.41 -30.56 38.13
CA THR A 544 41.43 -31.67 39.07
C THR A 544 42.73 -31.72 39.86
N GLU A 545 42.63 -31.58 41.18
CA GLU A 545 43.75 -31.72 42.11
C GLU A 545 43.62 -32.94 43.04
N ALA A 546 44.73 -33.26 43.72
CA ALA A 546 44.78 -34.40 44.63
C ALA A 546 43.80 -34.21 45.80
N GLY A 547 42.81 -35.10 45.90
CA GLY A 547 41.80 -35.10 46.96
C GLY A 547 40.46 -34.49 46.55
N GLU A 548 40.32 -33.97 45.33
CA GLU A 548 39.07 -33.42 44.79
C GLU A 548 38.20 -34.46 44.09
N LEU A 549 38.81 -35.52 43.55
CA LEU A 549 38.07 -36.68 43.06
C LEU A 549 37.68 -37.58 44.23
N LYS A 550 36.38 -37.86 44.33
CA LYS A 550 35.78 -38.79 45.28
C LYS A 550 35.19 -39.97 44.55
N THR A 551 35.43 -41.17 45.04
CA THR A 551 34.69 -42.33 44.54
C THR A 551 33.25 -42.29 45.03
N LEU A 552 32.30 -42.85 44.26
CA LEU A 552 30.91 -42.98 44.72
C LEU A 552 30.80 -43.67 46.08
N THR A 553 31.68 -44.65 46.34
CA THR A 553 31.72 -45.38 47.62
C THR A 553 32.17 -44.49 48.78
N GLU A 554 33.15 -43.60 48.58
CA GLU A 554 33.57 -42.61 49.61
C GLU A 554 32.45 -41.65 49.98
N LEU A 555 31.62 -41.26 49.01
CA LEU A 555 30.44 -40.42 49.22
C LEU A 555 29.22 -41.23 49.70
N GLY A 556 29.35 -42.55 49.83
CA GLY A 556 28.26 -43.42 50.24
C GLY A 556 27.13 -43.52 49.22
N ILE A 557 27.35 -43.15 47.96
CA ILE A 557 26.35 -43.21 46.88
C ILE A 557 26.20 -44.67 46.41
N THR A 558 24.97 -45.16 46.40
CA THR A 558 24.64 -46.56 46.10
C THR A 558 23.85 -46.74 44.80
N SER A 559 23.13 -45.70 44.38
CA SER A 559 22.30 -45.71 43.18
C SER A 559 22.19 -44.32 42.58
N LEU A 560 22.31 -44.19 41.27
CA LEU A 560 22.01 -42.98 40.50
C LEU A 560 20.81 -43.28 39.58
N ASP A 561 19.72 -42.50 39.67
CA ASP A 561 18.51 -42.72 38.85
C ASP A 561 18.63 -42.05 37.47
N LEU A 562 18.52 -42.82 36.39
CA LEU A 562 18.68 -42.30 35.03
C LEU A 562 17.43 -41.64 34.46
N HIS A 563 16.32 -41.65 35.20
CA HIS A 563 15.09 -41.01 34.78
C HIS A 563 15.12 -39.50 35.05
N GLY A 564 15.76 -38.76 34.15
CA GLY A 564 15.71 -37.30 34.13
C GLY A 564 14.30 -36.77 33.83
N LEU A 565 13.79 -35.92 34.71
CA LEU A 565 12.59 -35.13 34.49
C LEU A 565 12.96 -33.71 34.06
N ALA A 566 12.22 -33.13 33.12
CA ALA A 566 12.46 -31.77 32.67
C ALA A 566 12.42 -30.78 33.85
N GLY A 567 13.49 -30.02 34.00
CA GLY A 567 13.62 -28.96 34.99
C GLY A 567 13.58 -27.59 34.31
N THR A 568 13.03 -26.59 35.01
CA THR A 568 13.01 -25.18 34.56
C THR A 568 13.68 -24.25 35.57
N ALA A 569 14.32 -24.82 36.59
CA ALA A 569 15.00 -24.03 37.62
C ALA A 569 16.28 -23.43 37.04
N SER A 570 16.52 -22.15 37.29
CA SER A 570 17.79 -21.51 36.96
C SER A 570 18.44 -21.00 38.24
N ASP A 571 19.75 -21.17 38.33
CA ASP A 571 20.58 -20.65 39.39
C ASP A 571 21.76 -19.88 38.80
N HIS A 572 21.95 -18.62 39.22
CA HIS A 572 23.03 -17.73 38.76
C HIS A 572 23.23 -17.64 37.22
N GLY A 573 22.17 -17.85 36.43
CA GLY A 573 22.20 -17.84 34.97
C GLY A 573 22.44 -19.21 34.33
N ASN A 574 22.69 -20.25 35.11
CA ASN A 574 22.77 -21.65 34.68
C ASN A 574 21.39 -22.29 34.77
N LEU A 575 21.06 -23.19 33.85
CA LEU A 575 19.76 -23.86 33.80
C LEU A 575 19.89 -25.31 34.29
N LEU A 576 19.05 -25.74 35.22
CA LEU A 576 18.93 -27.14 35.64
C LEU A 576 17.95 -27.82 34.68
N GLY A 577 18.43 -28.22 33.50
CA GLY A 577 17.60 -28.61 32.36
C GLY A 577 16.91 -29.96 32.55
N LEU A 578 17.57 -30.92 33.20
CA LEU A 578 16.96 -32.18 33.61
C LEU A 578 17.33 -32.43 35.07
N THR A 579 16.38 -32.86 35.88
CA THR A 579 16.60 -33.18 37.29
C THR A 579 16.23 -34.64 37.55
N SER A 580 17.00 -35.29 38.40
CA SER A 580 16.80 -36.65 38.87
C SER A 580 17.30 -36.75 40.31
N SER A 581 17.52 -37.96 40.81
CA SER A 581 17.97 -38.19 42.18
C SER A 581 18.95 -39.33 42.31
N TYR A 582 19.75 -39.31 43.37
CA TYR A 582 20.58 -40.43 43.76
C TYR A 582 20.32 -40.84 45.21
N THR A 583 20.68 -42.08 45.55
CA THR A 583 20.46 -42.65 46.88
C THR A 583 21.77 -43.01 47.55
N THR A 584 21.92 -42.62 48.81
CA THR A 584 23.07 -42.93 49.67
C THR A 584 22.82 -44.17 50.54
N SER A 585 23.89 -44.70 51.14
CA SER A 585 23.87 -45.95 51.92
C SER A 585 23.01 -45.90 53.19
N ASP A 586 22.67 -44.70 53.68
CA ASP A 586 21.71 -44.46 54.76
C ASP A 586 20.24 -44.45 54.28
N GLY A 587 20.02 -44.61 52.98
CA GLY A 587 18.71 -44.59 52.33
C GLY A 587 18.19 -43.19 52.03
N ALA A 588 18.96 -42.13 52.29
CA ALA A 588 18.58 -40.77 51.93
C ALA A 588 18.63 -40.58 50.40
N THR A 589 17.74 -39.72 49.91
CA THR A 589 17.65 -39.36 48.49
C THR A 589 18.06 -37.91 48.32
N HIS A 590 18.96 -37.67 47.38
CA HIS A 590 19.58 -36.37 47.10
C HIS A 590 19.31 -35.95 45.66
N ALA A 591 19.36 -34.65 45.40
CA ALA A 591 19.15 -34.13 44.06
C ALA A 591 20.38 -34.36 43.17
N MET A 592 20.12 -34.60 41.88
CA MET A 592 21.13 -34.42 40.84
C MET A 592 20.48 -33.78 39.63
N ALA A 593 21.25 -33.03 38.85
CA ALA A 593 20.74 -32.34 37.69
C ALA A 593 21.75 -32.32 36.55
N ASP A 594 21.25 -32.42 35.33
CA ASP A 594 21.94 -32.01 34.11
C ASP A 594 21.90 -30.48 34.05
N VAL A 595 23.02 -29.83 34.39
CA VAL A 595 23.11 -28.38 34.58
C VAL A 595 23.78 -27.73 33.38
N TRP A 596 23.07 -26.86 32.70
CA TRP A 596 23.53 -26.16 31.51
C TRP A 596 24.18 -24.87 31.95
N PHE A 597 25.51 -24.88 32.00
CA PHE A 597 26.28 -23.73 32.47
C PHE A 597 26.30 -22.62 31.43
N ALA A 598 25.96 -21.41 31.85
CA ALA A 598 26.08 -20.21 31.03
C ALA A 598 27.52 -19.99 30.61
N GLN A 599 27.76 -19.70 29.33
CA GLN A 599 29.07 -19.27 28.87
C GLN A 599 29.23 -17.74 28.98
N GLY A 600 30.42 -17.30 29.40
CA GLY A 600 30.77 -15.90 29.52
C GLY A 600 30.93 -15.28 28.14
N SER A 601 30.09 -14.29 27.83
CA SER A 601 30.19 -13.53 26.58
C SER A 601 31.55 -12.84 26.53
N SER A 602 32.42 -13.24 25.60
CA SER A 602 33.66 -12.51 25.34
C SER A 602 33.31 -11.16 24.69
N GLY A 603 33.05 -10.16 25.52
CA GLY A 603 32.83 -8.77 25.10
C GLY A 603 31.38 -8.40 24.79
N SER A 604 30.58 -8.13 25.82
CA SER A 604 29.65 -7.01 25.76
C SER A 604 29.56 -6.37 27.13
N SER A 605 30.06 -5.15 27.22
CA SER A 605 29.82 -4.25 28.34
C SER A 605 28.35 -4.25 28.73
N SER A 606 28.07 -4.18 30.03
CA SER A 606 26.73 -3.90 30.55
C SER A 606 26.20 -2.62 29.91
N SER A 607 25.37 -2.75 28.88
CA SER A 607 24.39 -1.73 28.59
C SER A 607 23.28 -1.92 29.60
N THR A 608 23.36 -1.15 30.68
CA THR A 608 22.16 -0.75 31.40
C THR A 608 21.16 -0.27 30.36
N THR A 609 20.03 -0.96 30.30
CA THR A 609 18.86 -0.63 29.51
C THR A 609 18.39 0.79 29.80
N THR A 610 18.88 1.76 29.05
CA THR A 610 18.09 2.93 28.68
C THR A 610 17.47 2.62 27.33
N SER A 611 16.17 2.36 27.36
CA SER A 611 15.30 2.28 26.18
C SER A 611 15.61 3.46 25.25
N PRO A 612 15.87 3.25 23.94
CA PRO A 612 15.84 4.35 23.00
C PRO A 612 14.41 4.90 22.97
N ALA A 613 14.26 6.19 23.24
CA ALA A 613 13.00 6.88 23.03
C ALA A 613 12.72 6.97 21.53
N LEU A 614 11.45 6.84 21.14
CA LEU A 614 10.91 6.94 19.78
C LEU A 614 11.17 8.30 19.07
N SER A 615 12.04 9.16 19.62
CA SER A 615 12.38 10.48 19.08
C SER A 615 13.63 10.52 18.20
N ASP A 616 14.46 9.47 18.17
CA ASP A 616 15.74 9.47 17.43
C ASP A 616 15.66 8.90 15.99
N GLY A 617 14.45 8.59 15.51
CA GLY A 617 14.23 7.92 14.22
C GLY A 617 13.55 8.74 13.12
N LEU A 618 13.36 10.05 13.28
CA LEU A 618 12.75 10.91 12.26
C LEU A 618 13.75 11.93 11.71
N ALA A 619 14.68 11.44 10.88
CA ALA A 619 15.34 12.30 9.91
C ALA A 619 14.33 12.64 8.79
N GLN A 620 13.72 13.81 8.84
CA GLN A 620 12.96 14.35 7.71
C GLN A 620 13.91 14.79 6.58
N PRO A 621 13.57 14.59 5.29
CA PRO A 621 14.28 15.21 4.19
C PRO A 621 13.90 16.69 4.07
N ALA A 622 14.88 17.49 3.67
CA ALA A 622 14.80 18.94 3.52
C ALA A 622 13.77 19.39 2.47
N ALA A 623 13.10 20.51 2.73
CA ALA A 623 12.71 21.48 1.71
C ALA A 623 12.57 22.89 2.31
N ASP A 624 13.50 23.73 1.88
CA ASP A 624 13.48 25.18 1.86
C ASP A 624 12.22 25.71 1.13
N LEU A 625 11.41 26.56 1.76
CA LEU A 625 10.84 27.79 1.16
C LEU A 625 9.91 28.54 2.14
N LEU A 626 10.12 29.86 2.20
CA LEU A 626 9.19 30.94 2.60
C LEU A 626 9.06 31.32 4.09
N ALA A 627 9.91 32.30 4.44
CA ALA A 627 9.64 33.48 5.25
C ALA A 627 8.21 33.70 5.78
N SER A 628 8.08 34.00 7.08
CA SER A 628 7.87 35.37 7.61
C SER A 628 7.38 35.35 9.06
N SER A 629 7.94 36.26 9.89
CA SER A 629 7.38 36.90 11.10
C SER A 629 6.72 36.02 12.19
N SER A 630 6.97 36.15 13.49
CA SER A 630 7.44 37.27 14.29
C SER A 630 7.63 36.79 15.73
N SER A 631 8.58 37.41 16.41
CA SER A 631 8.83 37.45 17.84
C SER A 631 7.58 37.58 18.73
N SER A 632 7.56 36.86 19.86
CA SER A 632 7.51 37.48 21.19
C SER A 632 7.63 36.44 22.31
N SER A 633 8.68 36.62 23.10
CA SER A 633 8.82 36.26 24.51
C SER A 633 7.57 36.57 25.35
N ASP A 634 7.21 35.72 26.31
CA ASP A 634 7.37 36.04 27.73
C ASP A 634 7.14 34.80 28.62
N ALA A 635 7.63 34.91 29.85
CA ALA A 635 7.99 33.87 30.77
C ALA A 635 6.87 33.43 31.75
N THR A 636 7.33 32.55 32.67
CA THR A 636 6.96 32.40 34.09
C THR A 636 5.88 31.36 34.48
N THR A 637 6.37 30.27 35.10
CA THR A 637 6.07 29.75 36.47
C THR A 637 4.59 29.74 36.92
N THR A 638 3.98 28.74 37.54
CA THR A 638 4.37 27.59 38.40
C THR A 638 3.06 26.86 38.77
N PRO A 639 3.09 25.68 39.44
CA PRO A 639 2.04 24.66 39.42
C PRO A 639 0.98 24.83 40.53
N VAL A 640 0.00 23.91 40.61
CA VAL A 640 -0.40 23.06 41.77
C VAL A 640 -1.84 22.51 41.57
N HIS A 641 -2.05 21.28 42.10
CA HIS A 641 -3.29 20.59 42.51
C HIS A 641 -3.80 19.52 41.52
N SER A 642 -3.66 18.21 41.79
CA SER A 642 -4.17 17.39 42.91
C SER A 642 -5.50 16.72 42.55
N SER A 643 -5.59 15.44 42.95
CA SER A 643 -6.79 14.59 43.11
C SER A 643 -7.23 13.88 41.82
N ALA A 644 -6.91 12.59 41.66
CA ALA A 644 -7.57 11.43 42.25
C ALA A 644 -8.92 11.12 41.57
N ASP A 645 -8.96 10.01 40.82
CA ASP A 645 -10.07 9.06 40.93
C ASP A 645 -9.65 7.69 40.34
N LEU A 646 -9.23 6.81 41.24
CA LEU A 646 -9.38 5.36 41.11
C LEU A 646 -10.80 5.04 41.57
N HIS A 647 -11.58 4.27 40.80
CA HIS A 647 -12.46 3.16 41.20
C HIS A 647 -13.48 2.86 40.09
N MET A 648 -13.44 1.68 39.47
CA MET A 648 -14.33 0.57 39.84
C MET A 648 -14.10 -0.67 38.97
N HIS A 649 -13.83 -1.77 39.66
CA HIS A 649 -13.93 -3.14 39.17
C HIS A 649 -15.38 -3.65 39.31
N ALA A 650 -15.73 -4.58 38.42
CA ALA A 650 -16.65 -5.71 38.58
C ALA A 650 -18.19 -5.51 38.62
N ALA A 651 -18.87 -6.14 37.63
CA ALA A 651 -20.13 -6.89 37.79
C ALA A 651 -20.26 -7.83 36.56
N MET A 652 -19.97 -9.12 36.69
CA MET A 652 -20.88 -10.24 37.07
C MET A 652 -21.97 -10.62 36.04
N LEU A 653 -21.70 -11.77 35.40
CA LEU A 653 -22.58 -12.87 34.98
C LEU A 653 -24.04 -12.86 35.48
N HIS A 654 -24.98 -12.96 34.53
CA HIS A 654 -26.25 -13.70 34.57
C HIS A 654 -26.77 -13.75 33.11
N GLY A 655 -27.35 -14.83 32.57
CA GLY A 655 -27.75 -16.11 33.13
C GLY A 655 -28.11 -17.11 32.03
N LEU A 656 -28.01 -18.37 32.41
CA LEU A 656 -28.44 -19.58 31.71
C LEU A 656 -29.90 -19.88 32.07
N ARG A 657 -30.73 -20.18 31.07
CA ARG A 657 -31.96 -21.02 31.05
C ARG A 657 -32.89 -20.52 29.93
N ALA A 658 -33.65 -21.32 29.20
CA ALA A 658 -33.76 -22.75 28.92
C ALA A 658 -34.99 -22.87 27.98
N LEU A 659 -35.12 -24.04 27.35
CA LEU A 659 -36.32 -24.56 26.64
C LEU A 659 -36.46 -24.02 25.20
N GLY A 660 -36.72 -24.84 24.18
CA GLY A 660 -37.03 -26.26 24.14
C GLY A 660 -37.81 -26.57 22.86
N ASP A 661 -37.45 -27.71 22.27
CA ASP A 661 -38.26 -28.61 21.44
C ASP A 661 -38.81 -28.24 20.05
N GLU A 662 -38.87 -29.32 19.26
CA GLU A 662 -39.58 -29.60 18.01
C GLU A 662 -38.98 -29.08 16.69
N GLU A 663 -39.10 -29.76 15.56
CA GLU A 663 -39.23 -31.17 15.14
C GLU A 663 -39.13 -31.10 13.59
N ALA A 664 -38.68 -32.18 12.94
CA ALA A 664 -38.85 -32.48 11.51
C ALA A 664 -38.15 -31.52 10.49
N GLY A 665 -37.19 -31.97 9.68
CA GLY A 665 -37.32 -33.09 8.76
C GLY A 665 -37.89 -32.63 7.41
N ARG A 666 -37.03 -32.29 6.44
CA ARG A 666 -37.24 -32.63 5.02
C ARG A 666 -36.04 -32.32 4.12
N SER A 667 -35.72 -33.33 3.33
CA SER A 667 -34.74 -33.38 2.24
C SER A 667 -35.10 -32.48 1.04
N GLY A 668 -34.09 -31.74 0.55
CA GLY A 668 -33.71 -31.49 -0.86
C GLY A 668 -34.68 -30.77 -1.82
N PRO A 669 -34.28 -30.60 -3.11
CA PRO A 669 -33.02 -30.00 -3.57
C PRO A 669 -33.20 -29.06 -4.80
N LEU A 670 -32.08 -28.48 -5.28
CA LEU A 670 -31.80 -28.00 -6.65
C LEU A 670 -32.66 -26.85 -7.23
N ILE A 671 -32.05 -25.69 -7.46
CA ILE A 671 -31.61 -25.13 -8.76
C ILE A 671 -30.43 -24.20 -8.48
#